data_AF-A0A1N6D4L4-F1
#
_entry.id   AF-A0A1N6D4L4-F1
#
_cell.length_a   1.000
_cell.length_b   1.000
_cell.length_c   1.000
_cell.angle_alpha   90.00
_cell.angle_beta   90.00
_cell.angle_gamma   90.00
#
_symmetry.space_group_name_H-M   'P 1'
#
loop_
_entity.id
_entity.type
_entity.pdbx_description
1 polymer ?
#
loop_
_entity_poly.entity_id
_entity_poly.type
_entity_poly.pdbx_seq_one_letter_code
_entity_poly.pdbx_strand_id
1 'polypeptide(L)'
;MHNIKNPFNDVYMAETIPAQEFVNIFSPELLKESSTHQLFQPGSVILIGLQGTGKSALLNLLKPEILSAYLESDEPWPLPEHCSKFISANIVLRSSGALDFGQRKIERTDDLSVTGLYFADFLNYWIVDDLLSNLALLGSSKGEQLSRRLGLAIDKGRLDEFSRILAKDLSWFGGLSSVSDFDGLRRAIKSRIYAYESFLNFNSDSLPTEIVRSKTKPGEPIGSTYDALREVGILPPEVPLFVTIDQFEDLMDLEKDKNGGFQPVFRSIVMRMLGSRDGRVSYRVGARPYSLTTGLQGFGNNAFTEEMREYRIVDIGDLLTNRESKRSHFPRFCDDVLYRRLKASGFKVSQRTRYTRYMFGGRVSPESKLERFTKKRSREKAISTDPVIPKNLRATLVNMARQDPLSAKLGEAWLRQNLEKLEISSGLLQSQPWDQKPKQWWKKERKQLAMLQVFSATRQRMVWCGADDVIAVCANNILTFLSVCQFIWAEYLRSAEVEEFSVPKEIKPSIQAMGIMSASEYWFRKVKAEPKGGDDRHRFVNVVGSFFRDKLRDDKRMSYPGANGFSLSVNVLEEHQSVDEFLDSCVAFGVLEKARHTPKSKSRGQSMKWYLSSILTPYFQIPTPHTKEPFYANIKDVKRWLHRAKVVSISRELPSHGIKKANQSNSSQIELDFLDDTEDD
;
A
#
# COMPACT_ATOMS: atom_id res chain seq x y z
N MET A 1 20.79 34.76 -7.38
CA MET A 1 20.98 33.32 -7.11
C MET A 1 19.61 32.69 -6.97
N HIS A 2 19.13 31.97 -7.99
CA HIS A 2 17.94 31.15 -7.83
C HIS A 2 18.29 29.97 -6.92
N ASN A 3 17.62 29.91 -5.76
CA ASN A 3 17.85 28.84 -4.79
C ASN A 3 17.21 27.56 -5.37
N ILE A 4 18.03 26.63 -5.85
CA ILE A 4 17.57 25.37 -6.43
C ILE A 4 16.78 24.62 -5.35
N LYS A 5 15.46 24.53 -5.54
CA LYS A 5 14.57 23.82 -4.62
C LYS A 5 14.75 22.31 -4.79
N ASN A 6 14.56 21.56 -3.70
CA ASN A 6 14.55 20.11 -3.75
C ASN A 6 13.33 19.64 -4.57
N PRO A 7 13.53 18.92 -5.69
CA PRO A 7 12.44 18.47 -6.57
C PRO A 7 11.52 17.41 -5.91
N PHE A 8 11.89 16.91 -4.73
CA PHE A 8 11.13 15.91 -3.97
C PHE A 8 10.59 16.46 -2.65
N ASN A 9 10.53 17.78 -2.48
CA ASN A 9 10.03 18.36 -1.23
C ASN A 9 8.58 17.96 -0.94
N ASP A 10 7.74 17.95 -2.00
CA ASP A 10 6.32 17.61 -1.91
C ASP A 10 6.10 16.14 -2.30
N VAL A 11 6.13 15.28 -1.29
CA VAL A 11 6.03 13.83 -1.48
C VAL A 11 4.59 13.37 -1.81
N TYR A 12 3.58 14.13 -1.39
CA TYR A 12 2.14 13.82 -1.54
C TYR A 12 1.43 14.56 -2.69
N MET A 13 2.15 14.97 -3.75
CA MET A 13 1.58 15.82 -4.82
C MET A 13 0.32 15.26 -5.50
N ALA A 14 0.11 13.94 -5.55
CA ALA A 14 -1.00 13.39 -6.34
C ALA A 14 -2.41 13.81 -5.87
N GLU A 15 -2.61 14.24 -4.62
CA GLU A 15 -3.96 14.52 -4.09
C GLU A 15 -4.42 15.97 -4.32
N THR A 16 -3.49 16.92 -4.46
CA THR A 16 -3.80 18.36 -4.40
C THR A 16 -3.29 19.18 -5.58
N ILE A 17 -2.61 18.55 -6.54
CA ILE A 17 -2.06 19.27 -7.69
C ILE A 17 -3.11 19.58 -8.75
N PRO A 18 -2.97 20.71 -9.46
CA PRO A 18 -3.74 21.00 -10.66
C PRO A 18 -3.61 19.92 -11.72
N ALA A 19 -4.62 19.79 -12.58
CA ALA A 19 -4.67 18.79 -13.64
C ALA A 19 -3.45 18.84 -14.58
N GLN A 20 -3.02 20.04 -14.97
CA GLN A 20 -1.87 20.23 -15.84
C GLN A 20 -0.56 19.74 -15.20
N GLU A 21 -0.39 19.94 -13.90
CA GLU A 21 0.79 19.47 -13.17
C GLU A 21 0.75 17.95 -13.01
N PHE A 22 -0.44 17.38 -12.80
CA PHE A 22 -0.63 15.93 -12.71
C PHE A 22 -0.13 15.22 -13.97
N VAL A 23 -0.50 15.71 -15.15
CA VAL A 23 -0.07 15.15 -16.45
C VAL A 23 1.45 15.05 -16.55
N ASN A 24 2.16 16.07 -16.07
CA ASN A 24 3.62 16.14 -16.12
C ASN A 24 4.30 15.15 -15.18
N ILE A 25 3.69 14.84 -14.02
CA ILE A 25 4.31 14.02 -12.98
C ILE A 25 3.78 12.58 -12.91
N PHE A 26 2.62 12.29 -13.51
CA PHE A 26 2.01 10.97 -13.49
C PHE A 26 2.85 9.96 -14.29
N SER A 27 3.10 8.79 -13.70
CA SER A 27 3.85 7.72 -14.35
C SER A 27 2.91 6.63 -14.88
N PRO A 28 2.92 6.34 -16.19
CA PRO A 28 2.07 5.31 -16.79
C PRO A 28 2.60 3.88 -16.59
N GLU A 29 3.70 3.67 -15.85
CA GLU A 29 4.29 2.32 -15.69
C GLU A 29 3.33 1.30 -15.06
N LEU A 30 2.44 1.75 -14.16
CA LEU A 30 1.41 0.88 -13.56
C LEU A 30 0.36 0.45 -14.60
N LEU A 31 0.05 1.30 -15.58
CA LEU A 31 -0.94 1.03 -16.64
C LEU A 31 -0.44 0.03 -17.68
N LYS A 32 0.81 -0.44 -17.60
CA LYS A 32 1.29 -1.54 -18.45
C LYS A 32 0.76 -2.90 -18.00
N GLU A 33 0.23 -2.98 -16.78
CA GLU A 33 -0.34 -4.20 -16.22
C GLU A 33 -1.83 -4.30 -16.54
N SER A 34 -2.24 -5.38 -17.20
CA SER A 34 -3.63 -5.60 -17.60
C SER A 34 -4.61 -5.67 -16.42
N SER A 35 -4.15 -6.06 -15.23
CA SER A 35 -4.97 -6.01 -14.01
C SER A 35 -5.39 -4.59 -13.64
N THR A 36 -4.58 -3.57 -13.95
CA THR A 36 -4.94 -2.16 -13.69
C THR A 36 -5.95 -1.63 -14.70
N HIS A 37 -6.04 -2.23 -15.89
CA HIS A 37 -7.04 -1.86 -16.90
C HIS A 37 -8.47 -2.12 -16.42
N GLN A 38 -8.65 -3.05 -15.48
CA GLN A 38 -9.96 -3.31 -14.87
C GLN A 38 -10.55 -2.05 -14.21
N LEU A 39 -9.70 -1.13 -13.74
CA LEU A 39 -10.14 0.16 -13.19
C LEU A 39 -10.86 1.04 -14.22
N PHE A 40 -10.67 0.78 -15.52
CA PHE A 40 -11.20 1.59 -16.62
C PHE A 40 -12.18 0.80 -17.51
N GLN A 41 -12.65 -0.36 -17.04
CA GLN A 41 -13.59 -1.24 -17.75
C GLN A 41 -14.88 -1.43 -16.96
N PRO A 42 -16.03 -1.72 -17.59
CA PRO A 42 -17.27 -2.02 -16.86
C PRO A 42 -17.12 -3.13 -15.80
N GLY A 43 -17.88 -3.01 -14.71
CA GLY A 43 -17.81 -3.88 -13.53
C GLY A 43 -17.07 -3.24 -12.36
N SER A 44 -17.49 -3.50 -11.13
CA SER A 44 -16.96 -2.82 -9.95
C SER A 44 -15.56 -3.30 -9.54
N VAL A 45 -14.73 -2.39 -9.03
CA VAL A 45 -13.34 -2.66 -8.62
C VAL A 45 -13.06 -2.05 -7.26
N ILE A 46 -12.41 -2.81 -6.39
CA ILE A 46 -11.79 -2.32 -5.17
C ILE A 46 -10.27 -2.25 -5.40
N LEU A 47 -9.72 -1.05 -5.40
CA LEU A 47 -8.29 -0.79 -5.56
C LEU A 47 -7.64 -0.74 -4.17
N ILE A 48 -6.76 -1.70 -3.89
CA ILE A 48 -6.07 -1.79 -2.60
C ILE A 48 -4.56 -1.56 -2.71
N GLY A 49 -3.99 -1.11 -1.60
CA GLY A 49 -2.56 -0.83 -1.47
C GLY A 49 -2.23 0.01 -0.24
N LEU A 50 -0.99 -0.16 0.24
CA LEU A 50 -0.43 0.61 1.36
C LEU A 50 -0.31 2.11 1.03
N GLN A 51 -0.07 2.94 2.06
CA GLN A 51 0.04 4.39 1.84
C GLN A 51 1.19 4.67 0.89
N GLY A 52 0.90 5.40 -0.19
CA GLY A 52 1.94 5.77 -1.14
C GLY A 52 2.31 4.71 -2.18
N THR A 53 1.44 3.73 -2.45
CA THR A 53 1.66 2.79 -3.58
C THR A 53 1.24 3.34 -4.94
N GLY A 54 0.50 4.47 -4.99
CA GLY A 54 0.01 5.09 -6.23
C GLY A 54 -1.50 4.98 -6.47
N LYS A 55 -2.29 4.50 -5.49
CA LYS A 55 -3.76 4.38 -5.62
C LYS A 55 -4.45 5.66 -6.09
N SER A 56 -4.28 6.75 -5.36
CA SER A 56 -4.96 8.02 -5.65
C SER A 56 -4.54 8.58 -7.02
N ALA A 57 -3.31 8.33 -7.46
CA ALA A 57 -2.87 8.69 -8.80
C ALA A 57 -3.63 7.92 -9.89
N LEU A 58 -3.87 6.61 -9.70
CA LEU A 58 -4.69 5.84 -10.64
C LEU A 58 -6.16 6.27 -10.62
N LEU A 59 -6.73 6.51 -9.44
CA LEU A 59 -8.12 6.98 -9.32
C LEU A 59 -8.31 8.37 -9.94
N ASN A 60 -7.32 9.26 -9.84
CA ASN A 60 -7.38 10.57 -10.47
C ASN A 60 -7.45 10.52 -12.00
N LEU A 61 -6.98 9.46 -12.66
CA LEU A 61 -7.15 9.31 -14.11
C LEU A 61 -8.61 9.13 -14.54
N LEU A 62 -9.51 8.87 -13.58
CA LEU A 62 -10.94 8.83 -13.85
C LEU A 62 -11.54 10.24 -13.94
N LYS A 63 -10.85 11.28 -13.45
CA LYS A 63 -11.38 12.64 -13.41
C LYS A 63 -11.36 13.31 -14.80
N PRO A 64 -12.47 13.89 -15.27
CA PRO A 64 -12.52 14.54 -16.58
C PRO A 64 -11.51 15.68 -16.74
N GLU A 65 -11.21 16.45 -15.68
CA GLU A 65 -10.23 17.54 -15.72
C GLU A 65 -8.83 17.03 -16.08
N ILE A 66 -8.45 15.87 -15.54
CA ILE A 66 -7.16 15.23 -15.81
C ILE A 66 -7.10 14.76 -17.25
N LEU A 67 -8.15 14.12 -17.73
CA LEU A 67 -8.23 13.62 -19.09
C LEU A 67 -8.25 14.75 -20.12
N SER A 68 -8.98 15.84 -19.87
CA SER A 68 -8.91 17.05 -20.71
C SER A 68 -7.51 17.64 -20.74
N ALA A 69 -6.82 17.73 -19.58
CA ALA A 69 -5.46 18.24 -19.53
C ALA A 69 -4.47 17.37 -20.33
N TYR A 70 -4.69 16.06 -20.45
CA TYR A 70 -3.90 15.21 -21.34
C TYR A 70 -4.10 15.57 -22.82
N LEU A 71 -5.35 15.83 -23.25
CA LEU A 71 -5.64 16.24 -24.63
C LEU A 71 -5.08 17.62 -24.98
N GLU A 72 -4.95 18.50 -23.98
CA GLU A 72 -4.37 19.84 -24.13
C GLU A 72 -2.83 19.84 -24.04
N SER A 73 -2.22 18.73 -23.62
CA SER A 73 -0.78 18.60 -23.43
C SER A 73 -0.08 17.89 -24.58
N ASP A 74 1.24 18.02 -24.65
CA ASP A 74 2.09 17.22 -25.53
C ASP A 74 2.43 15.82 -24.95
N GLU A 75 1.95 15.49 -23.74
CA GLU A 75 2.20 14.17 -23.15
C GLU A 75 1.28 13.11 -23.81
N PRO A 76 1.78 11.88 -24.01
CA PRO A 76 0.97 10.81 -24.59
C PRO A 76 -0.27 10.52 -23.73
N TRP A 77 -1.39 10.27 -24.40
CA TRP A 77 -2.61 9.82 -23.75
C TRP A 77 -2.34 8.57 -22.88
N PRO A 78 -2.76 8.56 -21.60
CA PRO A 78 -2.27 7.58 -20.64
C PRO A 78 -3.02 6.25 -20.71
N LEU A 79 -4.26 6.23 -21.21
CA LEU A 79 -5.13 5.05 -21.19
C LEU A 79 -5.09 4.29 -22.53
N PRO A 80 -5.15 2.96 -22.53
CA PRO A 80 -5.41 2.20 -23.74
C PRO A 80 -6.74 2.59 -24.40
N GLU A 81 -6.83 2.50 -25.73
CA GLU A 81 -8.01 2.92 -26.49
C GLU A 81 -9.31 2.25 -25.99
N HIS A 82 -9.26 0.95 -25.72
CA HIS A 82 -10.40 0.15 -25.22
C HIS A 82 -10.83 0.49 -23.78
N CYS A 83 -10.05 1.31 -23.07
CA CYS A 83 -10.30 1.80 -21.72
C CYS A 83 -10.57 3.32 -21.69
N SER A 84 -10.68 3.97 -22.85
CA SER A 84 -10.65 5.44 -22.96
C SER A 84 -12.01 6.12 -22.99
N LYS A 85 -13.10 5.35 -22.93
CA LYS A 85 -14.48 5.84 -23.02
C LYS A 85 -15.25 5.56 -21.73
N PHE A 86 -15.50 6.61 -20.95
CA PHE A 86 -16.37 6.61 -19.77
C PHE A 86 -16.67 8.04 -19.36
N ILE A 87 -17.72 8.22 -18.57
CA ILE A 87 -17.89 9.40 -17.71
C ILE A 87 -17.72 8.97 -16.27
N SER A 88 -17.42 9.91 -15.38
CA SER A 88 -17.19 9.58 -13.98
C SER A 88 -17.79 10.60 -13.03
N ALA A 89 -17.95 10.14 -11.80
CA ALA A 89 -18.22 10.95 -10.63
C ALA A 89 -17.32 10.46 -9.47
N ASN A 90 -17.00 11.34 -8.54
CA ASN A 90 -16.04 11.07 -7.48
C ASN A 90 -16.50 11.61 -6.13
N ILE A 91 -16.23 10.83 -5.08
CA ILE A 91 -16.26 11.29 -3.70
C ILE A 91 -15.00 10.84 -2.97
N VAL A 92 -14.39 11.80 -2.28
CA VAL A 92 -13.30 11.56 -1.32
C VAL A 92 -13.89 11.71 0.08
N LEU A 93 -13.98 10.61 0.82
CA LEU A 93 -14.78 10.55 2.05
C LEU A 93 -14.28 11.51 3.14
N ARG A 94 -12.96 11.73 3.24
CA ARG A 94 -12.40 12.64 4.24
C ARG A 94 -12.74 14.11 3.98
N SER A 95 -12.77 14.54 2.73
CA SER A 95 -12.96 15.95 2.37
C SER A 95 -14.40 16.31 2.04
N SER A 96 -15.31 15.33 2.03
CA SER A 96 -16.72 15.55 1.73
C SER A 96 -17.59 15.79 2.97
N GLY A 97 -17.05 15.72 4.19
CA GLY A 97 -17.87 15.75 5.41
C GLY A 97 -18.59 14.43 5.72
N ALA A 98 -18.36 13.38 4.92
CA ALA A 98 -18.89 12.03 5.18
C ALA A 98 -18.50 11.50 6.58
N LEU A 99 -17.35 11.92 7.11
CA LEU A 99 -16.89 11.55 8.45
C LEU A 99 -17.64 12.22 9.60
N ASP A 100 -18.45 13.25 9.32
CA ASP A 100 -19.19 13.97 10.37
C ASP A 100 -20.44 13.20 10.82
N PHE A 101 -20.88 12.20 10.04
CA PHE A 101 -21.96 11.27 10.41
C PHE A 101 -21.67 10.48 11.70
N GLY A 102 -20.40 10.28 12.05
CA GLY A 102 -20.02 9.63 13.32
C GLY A 102 -20.06 10.56 14.54
N GLN A 103 -20.19 11.88 14.33
CA GLN A 103 -20.04 12.87 15.40
C GLN A 103 -21.38 13.29 16.01
N ARG A 104 -22.47 13.20 15.25
CA ARG A 104 -23.80 13.65 15.65
C ARG A 104 -24.86 12.57 15.42
N LYS A 105 -25.65 12.27 16.45
CA LYS A 105 -26.82 11.38 16.31
C LYS A 105 -27.88 12.05 15.42
N ILE A 106 -28.42 11.29 14.47
CA ILE A 106 -29.52 11.70 13.63
C ILE A 106 -30.80 11.14 14.24
N GLU A 107 -31.73 12.03 14.60
CA GLU A 107 -32.96 11.72 15.36
C GLU A 107 -32.70 11.21 16.80
N ARG A 108 -33.78 11.02 17.58
CA ARG A 108 -33.72 10.47 18.95
C ARG A 108 -33.64 8.93 18.97
N THR A 109 -33.26 8.31 17.85
CA THR A 109 -33.17 6.85 17.73
C THR A 109 -31.72 6.42 17.86
N ASP A 110 -31.48 5.29 18.51
CA ASP A 110 -30.19 4.59 18.46
C ASP A 110 -30.15 3.59 17.29
N ASP A 111 -31.10 3.70 16.34
CA ASP A 111 -31.18 2.81 15.20
C ASP A 111 -30.15 3.23 14.14
N LEU A 112 -29.03 2.50 14.14
CA LEU A 112 -27.95 2.65 13.19
C LEU A 112 -28.40 2.39 11.74
N SER A 113 -29.48 1.64 11.52
CA SER A 113 -30.02 1.44 10.18
C SER A 113 -30.57 2.74 9.59
N VAL A 114 -31.25 3.55 10.41
CA VAL A 114 -31.76 4.86 10.00
C VAL A 114 -30.60 5.80 9.64
N THR A 115 -29.54 5.80 10.46
CA THR A 115 -28.33 6.60 10.19
C THR A 115 -27.65 6.16 8.89
N GLY A 116 -27.59 4.86 8.61
CA GLY A 116 -27.09 4.32 7.35
C GLY A 116 -27.87 4.82 6.13
N LEU A 117 -29.19 5.01 6.23
CA LEU A 117 -30.00 5.57 5.16
C LEU A 117 -29.74 7.06 4.92
N TYR A 118 -29.56 7.85 5.98
CA TYR A 118 -29.16 9.26 5.82
C TYR A 118 -27.78 9.39 5.18
N PHE A 119 -26.85 8.51 5.54
CA PHE A 119 -25.54 8.46 4.91
C PHE A 119 -25.61 8.07 3.43
N ALA A 120 -26.43 7.07 3.09
CA ALA A 120 -26.66 6.69 1.69
C ALA A 120 -27.25 7.83 0.87
N ASP A 121 -28.22 8.54 1.44
CA ASP A 121 -28.82 9.71 0.80
C ASP A 121 -27.78 10.80 0.54
N PHE A 122 -26.97 11.14 1.54
CA PHE A 122 -25.86 12.07 1.40
C PHE A 122 -24.89 11.64 0.27
N LEU A 123 -24.47 10.37 0.24
CA LEU A 123 -23.58 9.84 -0.80
C LEU A 123 -24.19 9.99 -2.20
N ASN A 124 -25.47 9.62 -2.38
CA ASN A 124 -26.16 9.72 -3.67
C ASN A 124 -26.17 11.16 -4.17
N TYR A 125 -26.57 12.11 -3.32
CA TYR A 125 -26.62 13.53 -3.68
C TYR A 125 -25.22 14.09 -3.99
N TRP A 126 -24.21 13.73 -3.21
CA TRP A 126 -22.83 14.16 -3.45
C TRP A 126 -22.29 13.66 -4.79
N ILE A 127 -22.45 12.36 -5.07
CA ILE A 127 -21.97 11.74 -6.30
C ILE A 127 -22.68 12.34 -7.52
N VAL A 128 -23.99 12.62 -7.41
CA VAL A 128 -24.73 13.28 -8.48
C VAL A 128 -24.29 14.74 -8.64
N ASP A 129 -24.00 15.50 -7.59
CA ASP A 129 -23.45 16.87 -7.74
C ASP A 129 -22.12 16.89 -8.50
N ASP A 130 -21.23 15.95 -8.19
CA ASP A 130 -19.95 15.80 -8.89
C ASP A 130 -20.18 15.42 -10.37
N LEU A 131 -21.09 14.48 -10.65
CA LEU A 131 -21.49 14.12 -12.02
C LEU A 131 -22.02 15.32 -12.81
N LEU A 132 -22.93 16.11 -12.22
CA LEU A 132 -23.49 17.30 -12.86
C LEU A 132 -22.41 18.37 -13.12
N SER A 133 -21.46 18.50 -12.19
CA SER A 133 -20.32 19.41 -12.36
C SER A 133 -19.38 18.95 -13.46
N ASN A 134 -19.14 17.63 -13.58
CA ASN A 134 -18.37 17.03 -14.67
C ASN A 134 -19.06 17.19 -16.03
N LEU A 135 -20.39 17.06 -16.10
CA LEU A 135 -21.15 17.35 -17.33
C LEU A 135 -21.06 18.82 -17.73
N ALA A 136 -21.16 19.75 -16.77
CA ALA A 136 -20.99 21.17 -17.03
C ALA A 136 -19.57 21.49 -17.56
N LEU A 137 -18.54 20.83 -17.03
CA LEU A 137 -17.17 20.94 -17.55
C LEU A 137 -17.08 20.41 -18.99
N LEU A 138 -17.63 19.22 -19.25
CA LEU A 138 -17.61 18.57 -20.57
C LEU A 138 -18.40 19.36 -21.63
N GLY A 139 -19.44 20.10 -21.23
CA GLY A 139 -20.16 21.04 -22.10
C GLY A 139 -19.46 22.40 -22.28
N SER A 140 -18.37 22.67 -21.56
CA SER A 140 -17.61 23.92 -21.67
C SER A 140 -16.48 23.82 -22.70
N SER A 141 -15.88 24.96 -23.06
CA SER A 141 -14.73 25.00 -23.98
C SER A 141 -13.51 24.18 -23.49
N LYS A 142 -13.33 24.02 -22.19
CA LYS A 142 -12.24 23.20 -21.59
C LYS A 142 -12.48 21.69 -21.73
N GLY A 143 -13.75 21.28 -21.79
CA GLY A 143 -14.13 19.87 -21.87
C GLY A 143 -14.48 19.42 -23.28
N GLU A 144 -14.60 20.34 -24.24
CA GLU A 144 -15.15 20.09 -25.57
C GLU A 144 -14.40 18.99 -26.33
N GLN A 145 -13.07 18.97 -26.28
CA GLN A 145 -12.28 17.93 -26.96
C GLN A 145 -12.56 16.53 -26.39
N LEU A 146 -12.62 16.43 -25.06
CA LEU A 146 -12.95 15.17 -24.39
C LEU A 146 -14.39 14.76 -24.66
N SER A 147 -15.33 15.71 -24.60
CA SER A 147 -16.75 15.52 -24.92
C SER A 147 -16.94 14.95 -26.32
N ARG A 148 -16.29 15.53 -27.34
CA ARG A 148 -16.30 15.00 -28.71
C ARG A 148 -15.69 13.61 -28.81
N ARG A 149 -14.56 13.36 -28.13
CA ARG A 149 -13.91 12.02 -28.10
C ARG A 149 -14.83 10.95 -27.50
N LEU A 150 -15.61 11.32 -26.49
CA LEU A 150 -16.58 10.46 -25.83
C LEU A 150 -17.91 10.35 -26.59
N GLY A 151 -18.13 11.18 -27.62
CA GLY A 151 -19.40 11.22 -28.37
C GLY A 151 -20.55 11.85 -27.57
N LEU A 152 -20.24 12.67 -26.57
CA LEU A 152 -21.27 13.32 -25.76
C LEU A 152 -21.91 14.46 -26.53
N ALA A 153 -23.19 14.69 -26.26
CA ALA A 153 -23.94 15.70 -26.96
C ALA A 153 -24.69 16.57 -25.94
N ILE A 154 -23.92 17.51 -25.38
CA ILE A 154 -24.30 18.37 -24.25
C ILE A 154 -24.68 19.75 -24.78
N ASP A 155 -25.96 20.06 -24.68
CA ASP A 155 -26.50 21.40 -24.94
C ASP A 155 -27.55 21.75 -23.89
N LYS A 156 -27.86 23.04 -23.77
CA LYS A 156 -28.78 23.54 -22.75
C LYS A 156 -30.16 22.87 -22.83
N GLY A 157 -30.71 22.67 -24.03
CA GLY A 157 -32.04 22.11 -24.20
C GLY A 157 -32.13 20.68 -23.67
N ARG A 158 -31.10 19.86 -23.96
CA ARG A 158 -31.02 18.49 -23.43
C ARG A 158 -30.77 18.44 -21.94
N LEU A 159 -29.96 19.35 -21.40
CA LEU A 159 -29.71 19.43 -19.95
C LEU A 159 -30.98 19.82 -19.18
N ASP A 160 -31.77 20.75 -19.71
CA ASP A 160 -33.05 21.14 -19.12
C ASP A 160 -34.07 19.99 -19.21
N GLU A 161 -34.12 19.26 -20.34
CA GLU A 161 -34.98 18.07 -20.46
C GLU A 161 -34.57 16.95 -19.50
N PHE A 162 -33.28 16.66 -19.42
CA PHE A 162 -32.73 15.70 -18.46
C PHE A 162 -33.16 16.03 -17.02
N SER A 163 -33.12 17.32 -16.67
CA SER A 163 -33.50 17.79 -15.34
C SER A 163 -34.99 17.57 -15.06
N ARG A 164 -35.86 17.77 -16.06
CA ARG A 164 -37.30 17.51 -15.95
C ARG A 164 -37.62 16.03 -15.82
N ILE A 165 -36.88 15.16 -16.50
CA ILE A 165 -37.02 13.70 -16.38
C ILE A 165 -36.59 13.26 -14.99
N LEU A 166 -35.41 13.69 -14.54
CA LEU A 166 -34.87 13.31 -13.23
C LEU A 166 -35.74 13.80 -12.07
N ALA A 167 -36.33 15.00 -12.19
CA ALA A 167 -37.26 15.56 -11.20
C ALA A 167 -38.52 14.72 -10.98
N LYS A 168 -38.93 13.91 -11.97
CA LYS A 168 -40.08 13.01 -11.92
C LYS A 168 -39.72 11.59 -11.46
N ASP A 169 -38.44 11.25 -11.39
CA ASP A 169 -38.00 9.91 -11.06
C ASP A 169 -38.28 9.59 -9.57
N LEU A 170 -38.85 8.40 -9.34
CA LEU A 170 -39.34 7.97 -8.03
C LEU A 170 -38.21 7.67 -7.03
N SER A 171 -36.99 7.40 -7.50
CA SER A 171 -35.84 7.08 -6.64
C SER A 171 -35.44 8.24 -5.73
N TRP A 172 -35.84 9.48 -6.07
CA TRP A 172 -35.61 10.69 -5.29
C TRP A 172 -36.71 11.00 -4.27
N PHE A 173 -37.80 10.23 -4.26
CA PHE A 173 -38.92 10.37 -3.30
C PHE A 173 -39.46 11.81 -3.19
N GLY A 174 -39.51 12.53 -4.31
CA GLY A 174 -39.99 13.92 -4.37
C GLY A 174 -38.97 14.98 -3.97
N GLY A 175 -37.74 14.62 -3.56
CA GLY A 175 -36.70 15.58 -3.17
C GLY A 175 -36.16 16.47 -4.30
N LEU A 176 -36.63 16.28 -5.53
CA LEU A 176 -36.31 17.09 -6.72
C LEU A 176 -37.57 17.65 -7.41
N SER A 177 -38.75 17.57 -6.78
CA SER A 177 -40.03 17.88 -7.46
C SER A 177 -40.17 19.33 -7.92
N SER A 178 -39.38 20.26 -7.38
CA SER A 178 -39.38 21.68 -7.73
C SER A 178 -38.44 22.04 -8.89
N VAL A 179 -37.71 21.07 -9.43
CA VAL A 179 -36.70 21.28 -10.47
C VAL A 179 -37.36 21.37 -11.85
N SER A 180 -37.07 22.45 -12.58
CA SER A 180 -37.57 22.69 -13.96
C SER A 180 -36.48 22.75 -15.03
N ASP A 181 -35.23 22.99 -14.62
CA ASP A 181 -34.08 23.22 -15.49
C ASP A 181 -32.77 22.75 -14.83
N PHE A 182 -31.67 22.76 -15.59
CA PHE A 182 -30.38 22.26 -15.11
C PHE A 182 -29.78 23.04 -13.95
N ASP A 183 -29.93 24.37 -13.96
CA ASP A 183 -29.45 25.21 -12.86
C ASP A 183 -30.26 24.97 -11.58
N GLY A 184 -31.58 24.77 -11.71
CA GLY A 184 -32.49 24.38 -10.65
C GLY A 184 -32.12 23.03 -10.04
N LEU A 185 -31.79 22.05 -10.89
CA LEU A 185 -31.32 20.73 -10.44
C LEU A 185 -30.07 20.84 -9.59
N ARG A 186 -29.05 21.55 -10.08
CA ARG A 186 -27.80 21.76 -9.34
C ARG A 186 -28.03 22.47 -8.02
N ARG A 187 -28.88 23.50 -7.99
CA ARG A 187 -29.24 24.20 -6.74
C ARG A 187 -29.95 23.27 -5.75
N ALA A 188 -30.89 22.46 -6.20
CA ALA A 188 -31.61 21.53 -5.33
C ALA A 188 -30.68 20.48 -4.71
N ILE A 189 -29.82 19.86 -5.54
CA ILE A 189 -28.83 18.87 -5.08
C ILE A 189 -27.89 19.51 -4.03
N LYS A 190 -27.28 20.66 -4.35
CA LYS A 190 -26.35 21.37 -3.45
C LYS A 190 -27.02 21.83 -2.16
N SER A 191 -28.27 22.31 -2.24
CA SER A 191 -29.02 22.73 -1.07
C SER A 191 -29.23 21.57 -0.09
N ARG A 192 -29.44 20.35 -0.59
CA ARG A 192 -29.57 19.16 0.26
C ARG A 192 -28.25 18.74 0.89
N ILE A 193 -27.15 18.77 0.14
CA ILE A 193 -25.80 18.52 0.67
C ILE A 193 -25.49 19.53 1.79
N TYR A 194 -25.71 20.81 1.54
CA TYR A 194 -25.50 21.88 2.52
C TYR A 194 -26.35 21.69 3.77
N ALA A 195 -27.59 21.21 3.64
CA ALA A 195 -28.43 20.92 4.80
C ALA A 195 -27.86 19.79 5.68
N TYR A 196 -27.28 18.74 5.07
CA TYR A 196 -26.53 17.72 5.82
C TYR A 196 -25.29 18.31 6.49
N GLU A 197 -24.45 19.04 5.76
CA GLU A 197 -23.23 19.64 6.31
C GLU A 197 -23.54 20.61 7.46
N SER A 198 -24.55 21.47 7.29
CA SER A 198 -25.00 22.42 8.30
C SER A 198 -25.49 21.70 9.56
N PHE A 199 -26.26 20.63 9.40
CA PHE A 199 -26.70 19.81 10.52
C PHE A 199 -25.52 19.08 11.18
N LEU A 200 -24.69 18.36 10.43
CA LEU A 200 -23.60 17.58 11.02
C LEU A 200 -22.57 18.47 11.75
N ASN A 201 -22.39 19.71 11.30
CA ASN A 201 -21.53 20.71 11.93
C ASN A 201 -22.19 21.55 13.04
N PHE A 202 -23.38 21.17 13.51
CA PHE A 202 -24.10 21.89 14.58
C PHE A 202 -24.49 23.34 14.26
N ASN A 203 -24.53 23.70 12.97
CA ASN A 203 -25.05 24.99 12.52
C ASN A 203 -26.59 25.01 12.42
N SER A 204 -27.23 23.83 12.44
CA SER A 204 -28.69 23.69 12.57
C SER A 204 -29.06 22.66 13.64
N ASP A 205 -30.19 22.87 14.32
CA ASP A 205 -30.66 21.96 15.38
C ASP A 205 -31.32 20.70 14.83
N SER A 206 -31.84 20.74 13.61
CA SER A 206 -32.55 19.63 12.97
C SER A 206 -32.37 19.62 11.47
N LEU A 207 -32.47 18.42 10.87
CA LEU A 207 -32.56 18.27 9.43
C LEU A 207 -33.93 18.77 8.93
N PRO A 208 -34.01 19.42 7.75
CA PRO A 208 -35.27 19.77 7.12
C PRO A 208 -36.21 18.56 6.99
N THR A 209 -37.51 18.78 7.24
CA THR A 209 -38.55 17.74 7.18
C THR A 209 -38.64 17.07 5.81
N GLU A 210 -38.31 17.79 4.75
CA GLU A 210 -38.21 17.27 3.40
C GLU A 210 -37.18 16.14 3.30
N ILE A 211 -35.96 16.33 3.84
CA ILE A 211 -34.89 15.31 3.83
C ILE A 211 -35.33 14.08 4.64
N VAL A 212 -35.92 14.31 5.81
CA VAL A 212 -36.44 13.23 6.67
C VAL A 212 -37.45 12.36 5.92
N ARG A 213 -38.28 12.93 5.04
CA ARG A 213 -39.34 12.19 4.33
C ARG A 213 -38.94 11.64 2.97
N SER A 214 -37.80 12.06 2.42
CA SER A 214 -37.39 11.74 1.04
C SER A 214 -36.01 11.10 0.95
N LYS A 215 -35.59 10.35 1.97
CA LYS A 215 -34.31 9.61 1.96
C LYS A 215 -34.27 8.60 0.81
N THR A 216 -33.15 8.56 0.11
CA THR A 216 -32.97 7.69 -1.05
C THR A 216 -32.35 6.33 -0.71
N LYS A 217 -32.53 5.35 -1.59
CA LYS A 217 -31.89 4.03 -1.47
C LYS A 217 -30.41 4.13 -1.91
N PRO A 218 -29.47 3.36 -1.31
CA PRO A 218 -28.08 3.37 -1.73
C PRO A 218 -27.92 3.03 -3.22
N GLY A 219 -27.30 3.93 -4.00
CA GLY A 219 -26.96 3.71 -5.41
C GLY A 219 -28.08 3.96 -6.42
N GLU A 220 -29.35 3.77 -6.06
CA GLU A 220 -30.48 3.86 -7.01
C GLU A 220 -30.57 5.22 -7.74
N PRO A 221 -30.50 6.38 -7.06
CA PRO A 221 -30.57 7.67 -7.74
C PRO A 221 -29.45 7.90 -8.74
N ILE A 222 -28.26 7.31 -8.51
CA ILE A 222 -27.13 7.41 -9.42
C ILE A 222 -27.44 6.63 -10.72
N GLY A 223 -28.02 5.43 -10.60
CA GLY A 223 -28.49 4.63 -11.72
C GLY A 223 -29.60 5.34 -12.51
N SER A 224 -30.62 5.88 -11.84
CA SER A 224 -31.67 6.68 -12.50
C SER A 224 -31.12 7.92 -13.20
N THR A 225 -30.13 8.58 -12.62
CA THR A 225 -29.44 9.72 -13.26
C THR A 225 -28.78 9.30 -14.56
N TYR A 226 -28.12 8.14 -14.56
CA TYR A 226 -27.48 7.59 -15.75
C TYR A 226 -28.48 7.24 -16.86
N ASP A 227 -29.60 6.62 -16.51
CA ASP A 227 -30.66 6.29 -17.46
C ASP A 227 -31.26 7.54 -18.10
N ALA A 228 -31.54 8.57 -17.30
CA ALA A 228 -32.06 9.85 -17.78
C ALA A 228 -31.09 10.55 -18.75
N LEU A 229 -29.78 10.49 -18.51
CA LEU A 229 -28.77 11.06 -19.43
C LEU A 229 -28.76 10.36 -20.79
N ARG A 230 -29.00 9.03 -20.82
CA ARG A 230 -29.13 8.27 -22.06
C ARG A 230 -30.44 8.54 -22.77
N GLU A 231 -31.54 8.63 -22.02
CA GLU A 231 -32.89 8.88 -22.56
C GLU A 231 -32.93 10.18 -23.38
N VAL A 232 -32.30 11.25 -22.89
CA VAL A 232 -32.24 12.53 -23.61
C VAL A 232 -31.14 12.60 -24.69
N GLY A 233 -30.36 11.53 -24.86
CA GLY A 233 -29.27 11.46 -25.84
C GLY A 233 -28.05 12.33 -25.50
N ILE A 234 -27.83 12.68 -24.22
CA ILE A 234 -26.58 13.31 -23.77
C ILE A 234 -25.45 12.27 -23.80
N LEU A 235 -25.75 11.05 -23.33
CA LEU A 235 -24.78 9.97 -23.18
C LEU A 235 -25.03 8.84 -24.20
N PRO A 236 -24.03 8.44 -24.99
CA PRO A 236 -24.14 7.29 -25.87
C PRO A 236 -24.34 5.96 -25.11
N PRO A 237 -25.02 4.95 -25.70
CA PRO A 237 -25.26 3.66 -25.06
C PRO A 237 -23.98 2.92 -24.65
N GLU A 238 -22.86 3.12 -25.32
CA GLU A 238 -21.61 2.42 -25.05
C GLU A 238 -20.77 3.06 -23.93
N VAL A 239 -21.08 4.28 -23.49
CA VAL A 239 -20.27 5.01 -22.51
C VAL A 239 -20.73 4.68 -21.08
N PRO A 240 -19.92 3.94 -20.28
CA PRO A 240 -20.27 3.59 -18.91
C PRO A 240 -20.13 4.79 -17.96
N LEU A 241 -20.86 4.74 -16.84
CA LEU A 241 -20.66 5.63 -15.69
C LEU A 241 -19.81 4.93 -14.62
N PHE A 242 -18.69 5.58 -14.27
CA PHE A 242 -17.81 5.16 -13.19
C PHE A 242 -17.98 6.03 -11.95
N VAL A 243 -18.19 5.41 -10.79
CA VAL A 243 -18.29 6.13 -9.52
C VAL A 243 -17.09 5.80 -8.65
N THR A 244 -16.29 6.80 -8.33
CA THR A 244 -15.11 6.67 -7.48
C THR A 244 -15.44 7.01 -6.04
N ILE A 245 -15.07 6.12 -5.11
CA ILE A 245 -15.19 6.31 -3.67
C ILE A 245 -13.79 6.08 -3.08
N ASP A 246 -13.05 7.15 -2.81
CA ASP A 246 -11.70 7.05 -2.25
C ASP A 246 -11.70 7.18 -0.72
N GLN A 247 -10.64 6.69 -0.08
CA GLN A 247 -10.42 6.69 1.36
C GLN A 247 -11.48 5.90 2.15
N PHE A 248 -11.90 4.76 1.60
CA PHE A 248 -12.85 3.84 2.23
C PHE A 248 -12.41 3.41 3.65
N GLU A 249 -11.11 3.37 3.92
CA GLU A 249 -10.57 3.04 5.24
C GLU A 249 -10.96 4.01 6.36
N ASP A 250 -11.35 5.25 6.03
CA ASP A 250 -11.68 6.28 7.03
C ASP A 250 -13.07 6.03 7.64
N LEU A 251 -13.96 5.31 6.94
CA LEU A 251 -15.27 4.93 7.49
C LEU A 251 -15.15 4.01 8.71
N MET A 252 -14.07 3.24 8.82
CA MET A 252 -13.83 2.39 10.00
C MET A 252 -13.72 3.18 11.30
N ASP A 253 -13.34 4.46 11.23
CA ASP A 253 -13.24 5.31 12.43
C ASP A 253 -14.62 5.73 12.95
N LEU A 254 -15.63 5.76 12.07
CA LEU A 254 -17.02 6.07 12.43
C LEU A 254 -17.74 4.88 13.06
N GLU A 255 -17.27 3.67 12.79
CA GLU A 255 -17.96 2.40 13.11
C GLU A 255 -17.55 1.82 14.47
N LYS A 256 -16.66 2.50 15.19
CA LYS A 256 -16.23 2.12 16.54
C LYS A 256 -17.15 2.76 17.57
N ASP A 257 -17.84 1.93 18.36
CA ASP A 257 -18.59 2.42 19.50
C ASP A 257 -17.67 2.80 20.68
N LYS A 258 -18.24 3.46 21.71
CA LYS A 258 -17.52 3.88 22.92
C LYS A 258 -16.93 2.72 23.73
N ASN A 259 -17.46 1.50 23.56
CA ASN A 259 -17.02 0.28 24.23
C ASN A 259 -15.99 -0.50 23.39
N GLY A 260 -15.69 -0.04 22.17
CA GLY A 260 -14.80 -0.70 21.22
C GLY A 260 -15.49 -1.80 20.40
N GLY A 261 -16.81 -1.93 20.48
CA GLY A 261 -17.60 -2.74 19.57
C GLY A 261 -17.60 -2.13 18.17
N PHE A 262 -17.74 -2.99 17.17
CA PHE A 262 -17.59 -2.64 15.77
C PHE A 262 -18.85 -3.01 15.01
N GLN A 263 -19.53 -2.01 14.43
CA GLN A 263 -20.72 -2.23 13.61
C GLN A 263 -20.55 -1.52 12.27
N PRO A 264 -20.37 -2.26 11.15
CA PRO A 264 -19.89 -1.69 9.90
C PRO A 264 -20.97 -0.99 9.07
N VAL A 265 -21.72 -0.06 9.68
CA VAL A 265 -22.91 0.55 9.08
C VAL A 265 -22.56 1.30 7.80
N PHE A 266 -21.59 2.21 7.84
CA PHE A 266 -21.26 3.09 6.71
C PHE A 266 -20.57 2.33 5.57
N ARG A 267 -19.63 1.44 5.90
CA ARG A 267 -18.99 0.57 4.92
C ARG A 267 -20.00 -0.38 4.28
N SER A 268 -20.95 -0.92 5.05
CA SER A 268 -21.99 -1.80 4.50
C SER A 268 -22.89 -1.11 3.46
N ILE A 269 -23.05 0.22 3.53
CA ILE A 269 -23.77 1.01 2.50
C ILE A 269 -23.00 0.98 1.19
N VAL A 270 -21.70 1.27 1.20
CA VAL A 270 -20.84 1.20 0.01
C VAL A 270 -20.79 -0.22 -0.54
N MET A 271 -20.71 -1.23 0.33
CA MET A 271 -20.73 -2.64 -0.09
C MET A 271 -22.08 -3.02 -0.69
N ARG A 272 -23.19 -2.49 -0.20
CA ARG A 272 -24.50 -2.66 -0.83
C ARG A 272 -24.56 -2.04 -2.22
N MET A 273 -23.95 -0.87 -2.42
CA MET A 273 -23.85 -0.27 -3.75
C MET A 273 -23.02 -1.15 -4.70
N LEU A 274 -21.93 -1.74 -4.22
CA LEU A 274 -21.14 -2.73 -5.00
C LEU A 274 -21.92 -4.00 -5.32
N GLY A 275 -22.68 -4.52 -4.34
CA GLY A 275 -23.41 -5.78 -4.42
C GLY A 275 -24.77 -5.72 -5.12
N SER A 276 -25.28 -4.54 -5.47
CA SER A 276 -26.59 -4.38 -6.12
C SER A 276 -26.63 -4.97 -7.54
N ARG A 277 -25.46 -5.25 -8.14
CA ARG A 277 -25.29 -5.74 -9.51
C ARG A 277 -25.97 -4.85 -10.55
N ASP A 278 -26.04 -3.56 -10.25
CA ASP A 278 -26.59 -2.58 -11.16
C ASP A 278 -25.65 -2.43 -12.38
N GLY A 279 -26.08 -2.92 -13.54
CA GLY A 279 -25.32 -2.83 -14.79
C GLY A 279 -25.15 -1.39 -15.30
N ARG A 280 -25.88 -0.42 -14.72
CA ARG A 280 -25.82 1.01 -15.09
C ARG A 280 -24.55 1.68 -14.54
N VAL A 281 -24.06 1.25 -13.37
CA VAL A 281 -23.01 1.96 -12.62
C VAL A 281 -21.88 1.00 -12.25
N SER A 282 -20.63 1.38 -12.52
CA SER A 282 -19.47 0.61 -12.06
C SER A 282 -18.69 1.38 -11.01
N TYR A 283 -18.49 0.80 -9.83
CA TYR A 283 -17.84 1.49 -8.71
C TYR A 283 -16.33 1.27 -8.68
N ARG A 284 -15.59 2.25 -8.17
CA ARG A 284 -14.12 2.27 -8.02
C ARG A 284 -13.79 2.66 -6.59
N VAL A 285 -13.57 1.67 -5.74
CA VAL A 285 -13.37 1.92 -4.30
C VAL A 285 -11.88 1.91 -3.96
N GLY A 286 -11.34 3.05 -3.55
CA GLY A 286 -9.99 3.17 -3.03
C GLY A 286 -9.95 2.77 -1.55
N ALA A 287 -9.23 1.70 -1.22
CA ALA A 287 -9.22 1.14 0.13
C ALA A 287 -7.81 0.74 0.62
N ARG A 288 -7.66 0.57 1.94
CA ARG A 288 -6.49 -0.08 2.54
C ARG A 288 -6.77 -1.55 2.74
N PRO A 289 -5.76 -2.43 2.73
CA PRO A 289 -5.97 -3.85 2.99
C PRO A 289 -6.75 -4.11 4.29
N TYR A 290 -6.44 -3.37 5.37
CA TYR A 290 -7.11 -3.55 6.67
C TYR A 290 -8.59 -3.15 6.68
N SER A 291 -9.06 -2.35 5.70
CA SER A 291 -10.47 -1.95 5.68
C SER A 291 -11.38 -3.00 5.05
N LEU A 292 -10.80 -4.11 4.56
CA LEU A 292 -11.55 -5.24 4.00
C LEU A 292 -11.51 -6.49 4.88
N THR A 293 -10.62 -6.57 5.88
CA THR A 293 -10.40 -7.80 6.67
C THR A 293 -11.51 -8.10 7.69
N THR A 294 -12.37 -7.14 7.98
CA THR A 294 -13.52 -7.29 8.89
C THR A 294 -14.76 -7.61 8.07
N GLY A 295 -15.09 -8.90 7.92
CA GLY A 295 -16.19 -9.45 7.11
C GLY A 295 -17.28 -8.45 6.74
N LEU A 296 -17.23 -7.98 5.49
CA LEU A 296 -18.09 -6.92 4.99
C LEU A 296 -19.40 -7.52 4.45
N GLN A 297 -20.49 -7.35 5.20
CA GLN A 297 -21.86 -7.66 4.76
C GLN A 297 -22.49 -6.41 4.11
N GLY A 298 -23.43 -6.62 3.18
CA GLY A 298 -24.21 -5.54 2.59
C GLY A 298 -25.23 -4.96 3.58
N PHE A 299 -25.47 -3.65 3.54
CA PHE A 299 -26.41 -3.00 4.46
C PHE A 299 -27.85 -3.55 4.33
N GLY A 300 -28.43 -4.02 5.45
CA GLY A 300 -29.82 -4.48 5.52
C GLY A 300 -30.07 -5.89 5.00
N ASN A 301 -29.04 -6.61 4.54
CA ASN A 301 -29.10 -8.02 4.15
C ASN A 301 -27.92 -8.79 4.76
N ASN A 302 -28.15 -10.02 5.24
CA ASN A 302 -27.06 -10.88 5.73
C ASN A 302 -26.18 -11.46 4.60
N ALA A 303 -26.43 -11.07 3.35
CA ALA A 303 -25.66 -11.53 2.19
C ALA A 303 -24.30 -10.84 2.17
N PHE A 304 -23.25 -11.66 2.06
CA PHE A 304 -21.91 -11.18 1.80
C PHE A 304 -21.78 -10.80 0.34
N THR A 305 -21.01 -9.75 0.09
CA THR A 305 -20.62 -9.43 -1.27
C THR A 305 -19.50 -10.35 -1.73
N GLU A 306 -19.60 -10.86 -2.95
CA GLU A 306 -18.71 -11.90 -3.46
C GLU A 306 -17.67 -11.32 -4.44
N GLU A 307 -16.38 -11.46 -4.09
CA GLU A 307 -15.28 -11.17 -5.02
C GLU A 307 -15.42 -12.04 -6.30
N MET A 308 -15.02 -11.48 -7.44
CA MET A 308 -15.17 -12.04 -8.80
C MET A 308 -16.60 -12.09 -9.34
N ARG A 309 -17.62 -12.01 -8.48
CA ARG A 309 -19.02 -11.96 -8.91
C ARG A 309 -19.56 -10.54 -8.97
N GLU A 310 -19.30 -9.74 -7.93
CA GLU A 310 -19.84 -8.39 -7.78
C GLU A 310 -18.77 -7.31 -7.94
N TYR A 311 -17.55 -7.61 -7.48
CA TYR A 311 -16.41 -6.72 -7.65
C TYR A 311 -15.11 -7.52 -7.85
N ARG A 312 -14.09 -6.85 -8.37
CA ARG A 312 -12.72 -7.39 -8.45
C ARG A 312 -11.78 -6.62 -7.55
N ILE A 313 -10.82 -7.30 -6.94
CA ILE A 313 -9.75 -6.65 -6.18
C ILE A 313 -8.53 -6.45 -7.07
N VAL A 314 -8.05 -5.21 -7.14
CA VAL A 314 -6.77 -4.87 -7.76
C VAL A 314 -5.81 -4.43 -6.65
N ASP A 315 -4.85 -5.29 -6.30
CA ASP A 315 -3.81 -4.97 -5.32
C ASP A 315 -2.55 -4.43 -6.00
N ILE A 316 -2.27 -3.13 -5.80
CA ILE A 316 -1.07 -2.49 -6.36
C ILE A 316 0.20 -3.04 -5.72
N GLY A 317 0.17 -3.39 -4.43
CA GLY A 317 1.33 -3.96 -3.73
C GLY A 317 1.79 -5.26 -4.38
N ASP A 318 0.84 -6.07 -4.83
CA ASP A 318 1.11 -7.31 -5.55
C ASP A 318 1.75 -7.08 -6.93
N LEU A 319 1.35 -6.02 -7.64
CA LEU A 319 1.93 -5.65 -8.94
C LEU A 319 3.37 -5.14 -8.82
N LEU A 320 3.65 -4.46 -7.70
CA LEU A 320 4.97 -3.91 -7.42
C LEU A 320 5.91 -4.95 -6.78
N THR A 321 5.42 -6.09 -6.32
CA THR A 321 6.23 -7.13 -5.68
C THR A 321 6.82 -8.11 -6.70
N ASN A 322 8.02 -8.63 -6.43
CA ASN A 322 8.60 -9.70 -7.25
C ASN A 322 7.82 -11.00 -7.00
N ARG A 323 7.39 -11.66 -8.08
CA ARG A 323 6.86 -13.03 -8.04
C ARG A 323 7.91 -13.98 -8.59
N GLU A 324 7.87 -15.26 -8.21
CA GLU A 324 8.85 -16.26 -8.71
C GLU A 324 8.90 -16.31 -10.25
N SER A 325 7.78 -16.06 -10.92
CA SER A 325 7.65 -16.05 -12.38
C SER A 325 7.80 -14.67 -13.03
N LYS A 326 7.76 -13.56 -12.28
CA LYS A 326 7.68 -12.21 -12.84
C LYS A 326 8.55 -11.21 -12.07
N ARG A 327 9.40 -10.49 -12.81
CA ARG A 327 10.20 -9.38 -12.27
C ARG A 327 9.28 -8.22 -11.90
N SER A 328 9.54 -7.60 -10.76
CA SER A 328 8.83 -6.41 -10.29
C SER A 328 8.94 -5.25 -11.28
N HIS A 329 7.84 -4.51 -11.41
CA HIS A 329 7.77 -3.25 -12.16
C HIS A 329 8.32 -2.06 -11.38
N PHE A 330 8.51 -2.21 -10.07
CA PHE A 330 8.87 -1.14 -9.17
C PHE A 330 10.17 -0.40 -9.57
N PRO A 331 11.27 -1.05 -10.00
CA PRO A 331 12.46 -0.33 -10.44
C PRO A 331 12.23 0.60 -11.64
N ARG A 332 11.37 0.20 -12.59
CA ARG A 332 11.01 1.04 -13.75
C ARG A 332 10.10 2.18 -13.32
N PHE A 333 9.15 1.89 -12.43
CA PHE A 333 8.26 2.88 -11.86
C PHE A 333 9.03 3.97 -11.08
N CYS A 334 10.00 3.59 -10.25
CA CYS A 334 10.90 4.52 -9.57
C CYS A 334 11.68 5.41 -10.56
N ASP A 335 12.19 4.82 -11.63
CA ASP A 335 12.98 5.54 -12.63
C ASP A 335 12.15 6.57 -13.41
N ASP A 336 10.94 6.21 -13.83
CA ASP A 336 10.02 7.12 -14.53
C ASP A 336 9.50 8.23 -13.61
N VAL A 337 9.11 7.90 -12.37
CA VAL A 337 8.71 8.91 -11.38
C VAL A 337 9.86 9.88 -11.08
N LEU A 338 11.09 9.38 -10.93
CA LEU A 338 12.27 10.22 -10.74
C LEU A 338 12.49 11.16 -11.93
N TYR A 339 12.45 10.62 -13.15
CA TYR A 339 12.56 11.39 -14.39
C TYR A 339 11.53 12.52 -14.45
N ARG A 340 10.25 12.20 -14.24
CA ARG A 340 9.14 13.15 -14.34
C ARG A 340 9.22 14.25 -13.28
N ARG A 341 9.60 13.92 -12.05
CA ARG A 341 9.81 14.91 -10.98
C ARG A 341 10.95 15.88 -11.27
N LEU A 342 12.06 15.37 -11.82
CA LEU A 342 13.16 16.20 -12.27
C LEU A 342 12.73 17.11 -13.44
N LYS A 343 12.03 16.56 -14.45
CA LYS A 343 11.49 17.32 -15.59
C LYS A 343 10.58 18.46 -15.13
N ALA A 344 9.59 18.14 -14.28
CA ALA A 344 8.63 19.10 -13.76
C ALA A 344 9.27 20.20 -12.91
N SER A 345 10.43 19.92 -12.29
CA SER A 345 11.21 20.89 -11.52
C SER A 345 12.21 21.70 -12.38
N GLY A 346 12.13 21.60 -13.71
CA GLY A 346 12.95 22.37 -14.65
C GLY A 346 14.35 21.81 -14.91
N PHE A 347 14.68 20.60 -14.42
CA PHE A 347 15.99 20.01 -14.68
C PHE A 347 16.11 19.53 -16.12
N LYS A 348 17.31 19.68 -16.69
CA LYS A 348 17.63 19.17 -18.02
C LYS A 348 17.70 17.64 -17.99
N VAL A 349 16.67 16.99 -18.54
CA VAL A 349 16.54 15.53 -18.55
C VAL A 349 16.34 14.95 -19.95
N SER A 350 16.76 13.69 -20.13
CA SER A 350 16.63 12.91 -21.36
C SER A 350 15.94 11.59 -21.05
N GLN A 351 14.88 11.27 -21.81
CA GLN A 351 14.08 10.06 -21.63
C GLN A 351 14.88 8.76 -21.78
N ARG A 352 16.04 8.78 -22.45
CA ARG A 352 16.89 7.59 -22.65
C ARG A 352 17.72 7.24 -21.41
N THR A 353 17.82 8.15 -20.45
CA THR A 353 18.65 7.99 -19.26
C THR A 353 17.90 7.27 -18.15
N ARG A 354 18.53 6.24 -17.56
CA ARG A 354 18.04 5.62 -16.33
C ARG A 354 18.47 6.42 -15.11
N TYR A 355 17.64 7.36 -14.69
CA TYR A 355 17.98 8.36 -13.66
C TYR A 355 18.35 7.77 -12.30
N THR A 356 17.73 6.66 -11.92
CA THR A 356 18.08 5.94 -10.68
C THR A 356 19.56 5.55 -10.66
N ARG A 357 20.05 4.94 -11.74
CA ARG A 357 21.47 4.57 -11.88
C ARG A 357 22.37 5.76 -12.15
N TYR A 358 21.88 6.75 -12.92
CA TYR A 358 22.65 7.95 -13.23
C TYR A 358 22.97 8.75 -11.96
N MET A 359 21.97 8.94 -11.08
CA MET A 359 22.12 9.71 -9.85
C MET A 359 22.75 8.92 -8.71
N PHE A 360 22.33 7.66 -8.52
CA PHE A 360 22.77 6.89 -7.35
C PHE A 360 23.93 5.94 -7.65
N GLY A 361 24.31 5.76 -8.92
CA GLY A 361 25.34 4.82 -9.33
C GLY A 361 24.81 3.39 -9.46
N GLY A 362 25.70 2.50 -9.88
CA GLY A 362 25.40 1.07 -10.07
C GLY A 362 25.29 0.29 -8.75
N ARG A 363 25.10 -1.04 -8.89
CA ARG A 363 25.10 -1.95 -7.75
C ARG A 363 26.47 -1.98 -7.08
N VAL A 364 26.53 -1.68 -5.79
CA VAL A 364 27.75 -1.80 -4.99
C VAL A 364 27.78 -3.15 -4.29
N SER A 365 28.82 -3.95 -4.54
CA SER A 365 28.97 -5.25 -3.87
C SER A 365 29.32 -5.08 -2.39
N PRO A 366 28.99 -6.06 -1.52
CA PRO A 366 29.46 -6.07 -0.14
C PRO A 366 30.98 -5.92 0.02
N GLU A 367 31.78 -6.52 -0.86
CA GLU A 367 33.24 -6.36 -0.90
C GLU A 367 33.62 -4.89 -1.11
N SER A 368 33.08 -4.26 -2.15
CA SER A 368 33.37 -2.86 -2.47
C SER A 368 32.90 -1.92 -1.36
N LYS A 369 31.78 -2.21 -0.68
CA LYS A 369 31.35 -1.44 0.50
C LYS A 369 32.37 -1.54 1.63
N LEU A 370 32.80 -2.75 1.98
CA LEU A 370 33.78 -2.92 3.05
C LEU A 370 35.12 -2.28 2.69
N GLU A 371 35.55 -2.39 1.44
CA GLU A 371 36.76 -1.75 0.96
C GLU A 371 36.72 -0.22 1.12
N ARG A 372 35.61 0.41 0.73
CA ARG A 372 35.42 1.87 0.76
C ARG A 372 35.22 2.42 2.18
N PHE A 373 34.52 1.69 3.05
CA PHE A 373 34.04 2.23 4.32
C PHE A 373 34.73 1.67 5.57
N THR A 374 35.61 0.66 5.44
CA THR A 374 36.42 0.17 6.57
C THR A 374 37.88 0.58 6.44
N LYS A 375 38.44 1.14 7.51
CA LYS A 375 39.86 1.51 7.54
C LYS A 375 40.73 0.25 7.52
N LYS A 376 41.79 0.23 6.70
CA LYS A 376 42.71 -0.94 6.58
C LYS A 376 43.18 -1.46 7.95
N ARG A 377 43.59 -0.56 8.85
CA ARG A 377 44.06 -0.89 10.22
C ARG A 377 42.99 -1.52 11.11
N SER A 378 41.70 -1.30 10.85
CA SER A 378 40.62 -1.89 11.65
C SER A 378 40.16 -3.26 11.17
N ARG A 379 40.56 -3.69 9.96
CA ARG A 379 40.02 -4.92 9.34
C ARG A 379 40.30 -6.18 10.15
N GLU A 380 41.42 -6.24 10.86
CA GLU A 380 41.76 -7.36 11.76
C GLU A 380 40.71 -7.58 12.85
N LYS A 381 40.02 -6.51 13.27
CA LYS A 381 38.97 -6.56 14.29
C LYS A 381 37.73 -7.32 13.82
N ALA A 382 37.60 -7.60 12.51
CA ALA A 382 36.51 -8.41 11.98
C ALA A 382 36.45 -9.81 12.60
N ILE A 383 37.61 -10.36 12.97
CA ILE A 383 37.76 -11.71 13.52
C ILE A 383 37.64 -11.68 15.04
N SER A 384 36.79 -12.55 15.57
CA SER A 384 36.57 -12.65 17.02
C SER A 384 37.85 -13.01 17.79
N THR A 385 37.93 -12.56 19.03
CA THR A 385 38.96 -12.93 20.03
C THR A 385 38.54 -14.13 20.89
N ASP A 386 37.43 -14.76 20.56
CA ASP A 386 36.85 -15.91 21.28
C ASP A 386 37.84 -17.09 21.38
N PRO A 387 38.04 -17.66 22.58
CA PRO A 387 38.96 -18.78 22.82
C PRO A 387 38.56 -20.08 22.10
N VAL A 388 37.32 -20.21 21.61
CA VAL A 388 36.86 -21.39 20.87
C VAL A 388 37.66 -21.62 19.57
N ILE A 389 38.26 -20.58 19.00
CA ILE A 389 39.07 -20.69 17.78
C ILE A 389 40.55 -20.88 18.15
N PRO A 390 41.21 -21.98 17.71
CA PRO A 390 42.64 -22.18 17.93
C PRO A 390 43.50 -21.00 17.46
N LYS A 391 44.52 -20.63 18.26
CA LYS A 391 45.34 -19.42 18.03
C LYS A 391 45.99 -19.38 16.63
N ASN A 392 46.45 -20.53 16.13
CA ASN A 392 47.04 -20.67 14.80
C ASN A 392 46.02 -20.38 13.69
N LEU A 393 44.82 -20.96 13.77
CA LEU A 393 43.75 -20.74 12.79
C LEU A 393 43.24 -19.29 12.85
N ARG A 394 43.15 -18.71 14.05
CA ARG A 394 42.82 -17.30 14.23
C ARG A 394 43.85 -16.38 13.57
N ALA A 395 45.15 -16.65 13.74
CA ALA A 395 46.20 -15.87 13.09
C ALA A 395 46.08 -15.91 11.55
N THR A 396 45.73 -17.07 10.98
CA THR A 396 45.42 -17.21 9.56
C THR A 396 44.25 -16.32 9.14
N LEU A 397 43.13 -16.36 9.87
CA LEU A 397 41.95 -15.52 9.58
C LEU A 397 42.24 -14.03 9.72
N VAL A 398 43.03 -13.61 10.71
CA VAL A 398 43.44 -12.21 10.90
C VAL A 398 44.29 -11.73 9.71
N ASN A 399 45.22 -12.56 9.24
CA ASN A 399 46.02 -12.25 8.05
C ASN A 399 45.14 -12.12 6.80
N MET A 400 44.16 -13.01 6.62
CA MET A 400 43.17 -12.90 5.55
C MET A 400 42.36 -11.60 5.67
N ALA A 401 41.91 -11.24 6.87
CA ALA A 401 41.06 -10.08 7.10
C ALA A 401 41.72 -8.76 6.70
N ARG A 402 43.05 -8.65 6.80
CA ARG A 402 43.81 -7.47 6.32
C ARG A 402 43.56 -7.20 4.83
N GLN A 403 43.47 -8.27 4.04
CA GLN A 403 43.26 -8.22 2.59
C GLN A 403 41.76 -8.18 2.27
N ASP A 404 41.03 -9.21 2.70
CA ASP A 404 39.60 -9.37 2.48
C ASP A 404 38.88 -9.68 3.81
N PRO A 405 38.35 -8.66 4.51
CA PRO A 405 37.63 -8.85 5.76
C PRO A 405 36.31 -9.62 5.58
N LEU A 406 35.73 -9.64 4.37
CA LEU A 406 34.49 -10.36 4.11
C LEU A 406 34.76 -11.86 4.04
N SER A 407 35.71 -12.28 3.20
CA SER A 407 36.10 -13.69 3.08
C SER A 407 36.61 -14.22 4.41
N ALA A 408 37.43 -13.45 5.14
CA ALA A 408 37.90 -13.85 6.46
C ALA A 408 36.75 -14.04 7.46
N LYS A 409 35.71 -13.19 7.42
CA LYS A 409 34.54 -13.34 8.31
C LYS A 409 33.68 -14.55 7.96
N LEU A 410 33.49 -14.82 6.67
CA LEU A 410 32.86 -16.05 6.19
C LEU A 410 33.67 -17.27 6.62
N GLY A 411 35.01 -17.19 6.55
CA GLY A 411 35.91 -18.23 7.04
C GLY A 411 35.75 -18.50 8.53
N GLU A 412 35.61 -17.46 9.35
CA GLU A 412 35.32 -17.61 10.78
C GLU A 412 33.99 -18.37 11.01
N ALA A 413 32.93 -18.00 10.29
CA ALA A 413 31.63 -18.66 10.41
C ALA A 413 31.69 -20.13 9.95
N TRP A 414 32.35 -20.39 8.81
CA TRP A 414 32.56 -21.74 8.29
C TRP A 414 33.35 -22.59 9.29
N LEU A 415 34.44 -22.06 9.85
CA LEU A 415 35.25 -22.73 10.86
C LEU A 415 34.38 -23.14 12.04
N ARG A 416 33.61 -22.20 12.62
CA ARG A 416 32.74 -22.47 13.77
C ARG A 416 31.65 -23.51 13.50
N GLN A 417 31.21 -23.68 12.26
CA GLN A 417 30.23 -24.70 11.86
C GLN A 417 30.86 -26.11 11.71
N ASN A 418 32.18 -26.19 11.54
CA ASN A 418 32.90 -27.42 11.18
C ASN A 418 33.96 -27.87 12.21
N LEU A 419 34.28 -27.06 13.22
CA LEU A 419 35.25 -27.41 14.28
C LEU A 419 34.94 -28.75 14.98
N GLU A 420 33.66 -29.10 15.12
CA GLU A 420 33.22 -30.36 15.73
C GLU A 420 33.19 -31.54 14.74
N LYS A 421 33.35 -31.29 13.43
CA LYS A 421 33.10 -32.26 12.36
C LYS A 421 34.33 -32.62 11.55
N LEU A 422 35.32 -31.73 11.49
CA LEU A 422 36.48 -31.84 10.61
C LEU A 422 37.73 -31.39 11.37
N GLU A 423 38.84 -32.08 11.12
CA GLU A 423 40.16 -31.58 11.49
C GLU A 423 40.55 -30.47 10.51
N ILE A 424 40.74 -29.24 11.01
CA ILE A 424 40.92 -28.06 10.17
C ILE A 424 42.34 -27.50 10.36
N SER A 425 43.13 -27.56 9.29
CA SER A 425 44.49 -26.99 9.26
C SER A 425 44.48 -25.54 8.72
N SER A 426 45.55 -24.79 8.99
CA SER A 426 45.75 -23.46 8.41
C SER A 426 45.79 -23.48 6.88
N GLY A 427 46.34 -24.54 6.27
CA GLY A 427 46.38 -24.70 4.82
C GLY A 427 44.98 -24.87 4.20
N LEU A 428 44.09 -25.62 4.88
CA LEU A 428 42.70 -25.73 4.46
C LEU A 428 42.00 -24.37 4.50
N LEU A 429 42.17 -23.59 5.57
CA LEU A 429 41.60 -22.23 5.62
C LEU A 429 42.13 -21.30 4.51
N GLN A 430 43.42 -21.38 4.18
CA GLN A 430 44.04 -20.59 3.10
C GLN A 430 43.47 -20.92 1.72
N SER A 431 43.01 -22.17 1.52
CA SER A 431 42.32 -22.60 0.29
C SER A 431 40.89 -22.05 0.15
N GLN A 432 40.35 -21.39 1.18
CA GLN A 432 39.02 -20.76 1.22
C GLN A 432 37.89 -21.69 0.76
N PRO A 433 37.63 -22.82 1.46
CA PRO A 433 36.63 -23.80 1.03
C PRO A 433 35.20 -23.23 0.86
N TRP A 434 34.88 -22.14 1.56
CA TRP A 434 33.60 -21.44 1.42
C TRP A 434 33.47 -20.61 0.13
N ASP A 435 34.57 -20.30 -0.56
CA ASP A 435 34.61 -19.56 -1.82
C ASP A 435 34.56 -20.47 -3.05
N GLN A 436 34.68 -21.79 -2.85
CA GLN A 436 34.62 -22.77 -3.92
C GLN A 436 33.20 -22.93 -4.49
N LYS A 437 33.11 -23.30 -5.77
CA LYS A 437 31.85 -23.44 -6.52
C LYS A 437 30.75 -24.26 -5.79
N PRO A 438 31.05 -25.40 -5.12
CA PRO A 438 30.03 -26.16 -4.38
C PRO A 438 29.37 -25.38 -3.23
N LYS A 439 30.02 -24.35 -2.70
CA LYS A 439 29.55 -23.53 -1.57
C LYS A 439 29.06 -22.15 -1.98
N GLN A 440 28.91 -21.86 -3.28
CA GLN A 440 28.45 -20.56 -3.77
C GLN A 440 27.13 -20.09 -3.13
N TRP A 441 26.18 -21.01 -2.90
CA TRP A 441 24.89 -20.70 -2.28
C TRP A 441 25.04 -20.41 -0.79
N TRP A 442 25.88 -21.17 -0.08
CA TRP A 442 26.22 -20.91 1.32
C TRP A 442 26.81 -19.51 1.51
N LYS A 443 27.74 -19.11 0.62
CA LYS A 443 28.33 -17.76 0.59
C LYS A 443 27.28 -16.70 0.27
N LYS A 444 26.47 -16.91 -0.78
CA LYS A 444 25.44 -15.96 -1.22
C LYS A 444 24.48 -15.58 -0.09
N GLU A 445 24.01 -16.56 0.67
CA GLU A 445 23.07 -16.34 1.78
C GLU A 445 23.69 -15.59 2.96
N ARG A 446 24.98 -15.79 3.23
CA ARG A 446 25.69 -15.25 4.42
C ARG A 446 26.41 -13.94 4.20
N LYS A 447 26.61 -13.55 2.94
CA LYS A 447 27.42 -12.39 2.56
C LYS A 447 26.97 -11.09 3.23
N GLN A 448 25.65 -10.86 3.31
CA GLN A 448 25.10 -9.65 3.94
C GLN A 448 25.29 -9.67 5.47
N LEU A 449 25.11 -10.83 6.10
CA LEU A 449 25.34 -10.99 7.53
C LEU A 449 26.83 -10.84 7.89
N ALA A 450 27.72 -11.41 7.07
CA ALA A 450 29.16 -11.23 7.22
C ALA A 450 29.54 -9.74 7.12
N MET A 451 29.00 -9.03 6.13
CA MET A 451 29.19 -7.58 6.00
C MET A 451 28.71 -6.82 7.24
N LEU A 452 27.51 -7.12 7.76
CA LEU A 452 27.00 -6.54 9.01
C LEU A 452 27.99 -6.76 10.17
N GLN A 453 28.46 -7.99 10.36
CA GLN A 453 29.34 -8.32 11.47
C GLN A 453 30.72 -7.65 11.33
N VAL A 454 31.25 -7.49 10.11
CA VAL A 454 32.47 -6.73 9.86
C VAL A 454 32.28 -5.25 10.19
N PHE A 455 31.19 -4.62 9.73
CA PHE A 455 30.86 -3.22 10.07
C PHE A 455 30.77 -3.05 11.59
N SER A 456 30.01 -3.93 12.27
CA SER A 456 29.87 -3.89 13.73
C SER A 456 31.21 -4.02 14.45
N ALA A 457 32.06 -4.98 14.05
CA ALA A 457 33.34 -5.23 14.69
C ALA A 457 34.37 -4.11 14.44
N THR A 458 34.24 -3.40 13.33
CA THR A 458 35.06 -2.22 12.99
C THR A 458 34.47 -0.91 13.52
N ARG A 459 33.39 -0.97 14.31
CA ARG A 459 32.66 0.19 14.86
C ARG A 459 32.17 1.15 13.78
N GLN A 460 31.81 0.60 12.63
CA GLN A 460 31.23 1.32 11.52
C GLN A 460 29.74 0.99 11.40
N ARG A 461 28.95 1.94 10.92
CA ARG A 461 27.55 1.69 10.56
C ARG A 461 27.50 0.96 9.23
N MET A 462 26.48 0.13 9.04
CA MET A 462 26.16 -0.40 7.72
C MET A 462 25.85 0.75 6.76
N VAL A 463 26.18 0.51 5.49
CA VAL A 463 26.06 1.51 4.43
C VAL A 463 25.15 0.99 3.31
N TRP A 464 24.21 1.85 2.93
CA TRP A 464 23.32 1.68 1.78
C TRP A 464 23.68 2.76 0.74
N CYS A 465 24.00 2.32 -0.47
CA CYS A 465 24.35 3.21 -1.58
C CYS A 465 24.28 2.45 -2.92
N GLY A 466 24.09 3.19 -4.01
CA GLY A 466 23.78 2.60 -5.30
C GLY A 466 22.28 2.51 -5.53
N ALA A 467 21.87 2.54 -6.81
CA ALA A 467 20.46 2.47 -7.18
C ALA A 467 19.74 1.24 -6.61
N ASP A 468 20.42 0.08 -6.59
CA ASP A 468 19.84 -1.17 -6.09
C ASP A 468 19.50 -1.10 -4.59
N ASP A 469 20.36 -0.48 -3.77
CA ASP A 469 20.09 -0.32 -2.35
C ASP A 469 18.98 0.71 -2.11
N VAL A 470 19.01 1.84 -2.84
CA VAL A 470 17.97 2.87 -2.78
C VAL A 470 16.61 2.26 -3.08
N ILE A 471 16.49 1.47 -4.15
CA ILE A 471 15.24 0.81 -4.51
C ILE A 471 14.87 -0.26 -3.47
N ALA A 472 15.84 -1.06 -3.01
CA ALA A 472 15.58 -2.14 -2.07
C ALA A 472 15.03 -1.65 -0.72
N VAL A 473 15.55 -0.53 -0.17
CA VAL A 473 15.05 0.01 1.10
C VAL A 473 13.63 0.57 0.98
N CYS A 474 13.10 0.75 -0.22
CA CYS A 474 11.78 1.35 -0.42
C CYS A 474 10.62 0.34 -0.39
N ALA A 475 10.87 -0.97 -0.23
CA ALA A 475 9.84 -2.00 -0.05
C ALA A 475 8.68 -1.93 -1.07
N ASN A 476 8.97 -1.66 -2.35
CA ASN A 476 7.95 -1.52 -3.39
C ASN A 476 6.92 -0.38 -3.15
N ASN A 477 7.31 0.66 -2.40
CA ASN A 477 6.48 1.81 -2.06
C ASN A 477 7.06 3.11 -2.66
N ILE A 478 6.29 3.78 -3.54
CA ILE A 478 6.79 4.95 -4.27
C ILE A 478 6.91 6.19 -3.37
N LEU A 479 6.05 6.34 -2.36
CA LEU A 479 6.18 7.42 -1.37
C LEU A 479 7.46 7.25 -0.55
N THR A 480 7.80 6.02 -0.17
CA THR A 480 9.08 5.73 0.48
C THR A 480 10.25 6.08 -0.42
N PHE A 481 10.18 5.75 -1.71
CA PHE A 481 11.21 6.12 -2.70
C PHE A 481 11.37 7.63 -2.84
N LEU A 482 10.28 8.37 -2.99
CA LEU A 482 10.33 9.84 -3.05
C LEU A 482 10.89 10.45 -1.76
N SER A 483 10.56 9.90 -0.60
CA SER A 483 11.13 10.31 0.69
C SER A 483 12.63 10.05 0.76
N VAL A 484 13.11 8.88 0.32
CA VAL A 484 14.55 8.59 0.24
C VAL A 484 15.25 9.57 -0.71
N CYS A 485 14.67 9.84 -1.89
CA CYS A 485 15.17 10.86 -2.80
C CYS A 485 15.23 12.25 -2.16
N GLN A 486 14.18 12.66 -1.43
CA GLN A 486 14.13 13.93 -0.72
C GLN A 486 15.29 14.09 0.26
N PHE A 487 15.54 13.09 1.11
CA PHE A 487 16.62 13.15 2.10
C PHE A 487 18.01 13.05 1.47
N ILE A 488 18.23 12.20 0.46
CA ILE A 488 19.51 12.15 -0.27
C ILE A 488 19.78 13.50 -0.94
N TRP A 489 18.77 14.09 -1.58
CA TRP A 489 18.90 15.37 -2.24
C TRP A 489 19.15 16.50 -1.25
N ALA A 490 18.50 16.49 -0.09
CA ALA A 490 18.76 17.47 0.98
C ALA A 490 20.21 17.41 1.48
N GLU A 491 20.78 16.21 1.68
CA GLU A 491 22.20 16.07 2.04
C GLU A 491 23.15 16.47 0.89
N TYR A 492 22.75 16.22 -0.36
CA TYR A 492 23.51 16.67 -1.53
C TYR A 492 23.60 18.20 -1.61
N LEU A 493 22.48 18.90 -1.47
CA LEU A 493 22.44 20.38 -1.50
C LEU A 493 23.26 21.03 -0.38
N ARG A 494 23.43 20.36 0.77
CA ARG A 494 24.28 20.86 1.87
C ARG A 494 25.78 20.70 1.63
N SER A 495 26.18 19.81 0.70
CA SER A 495 27.56 19.34 0.58
C SER A 495 28.21 19.63 -0.77
N ALA A 496 27.46 20.16 -1.73
CA ALA A 496 27.92 20.45 -3.08
C ALA A 496 27.63 21.90 -3.48
N GLU A 497 28.54 22.48 -4.27
CA GLU A 497 28.22 23.62 -5.11
C GLU A 497 27.40 23.08 -6.30
N VAL A 498 26.17 23.56 -6.44
CA VAL A 498 25.21 22.99 -7.39
C VAL A 498 25.20 23.83 -8.65
N GLU A 499 25.53 23.23 -9.79
CA GLU A 499 25.30 23.83 -11.10
C GLU A 499 23.79 23.99 -11.35
N GLU A 500 23.38 25.13 -11.91
CA GLU A 500 21.97 25.47 -12.09
C GLU A 500 21.24 24.46 -13.00
N PHE A 501 20.21 23.80 -12.47
CA PHE A 501 19.30 22.88 -13.19
C PHE A 501 19.96 21.68 -13.91
N SER A 502 21.16 21.27 -13.48
CA SER A 502 21.77 20.01 -13.92
C SER A 502 21.50 18.87 -12.92
N VAL A 503 21.20 17.69 -13.45
CA VAL A 503 20.98 16.51 -12.59
C VAL A 503 22.34 15.98 -12.13
N PRO A 504 22.56 15.78 -10.82
CA PRO A 504 23.84 15.29 -10.31
C PRO A 504 24.14 13.88 -10.86
N LYS A 505 25.34 13.72 -11.39
CA LYS A 505 25.86 12.42 -11.81
C LYS A 505 26.54 11.75 -10.62
N GLU A 506 26.06 10.57 -10.25
CA GLU A 506 26.62 9.71 -9.19
C GLU A 506 26.90 10.47 -7.87
N ILE A 507 25.82 10.83 -7.16
CA ILE A 507 25.87 11.40 -5.80
C ILE A 507 26.78 10.52 -4.93
N LYS A 508 27.70 11.13 -4.18
CA LYS A 508 28.71 10.38 -3.40
C LYS A 508 28.03 9.33 -2.49
N PRO A 509 28.55 8.09 -2.43
CA PRO A 509 27.99 7.02 -1.59
C PRO A 509 27.79 7.38 -0.11
N SER A 510 28.64 8.23 0.47
CA SER A 510 28.49 8.72 1.84
C SER A 510 27.25 9.62 2.02
N ILE A 511 26.96 10.49 1.05
CA ILE A 511 25.77 11.35 1.03
C ILE A 511 24.50 10.49 0.92
N GLN A 512 24.50 9.52 0.00
CA GLN A 512 23.38 8.59 -0.15
C GLN A 512 23.10 7.84 1.16
N ALA A 513 24.14 7.33 1.81
CA ALA A 513 23.99 6.59 3.07
C ALA A 513 23.45 7.45 4.21
N MET A 514 23.86 8.72 4.30
CA MET A 514 23.30 9.67 5.27
C MET A 514 21.83 9.96 4.97
N GLY A 515 21.48 10.25 3.72
CA GLY A 515 20.09 10.50 3.31
C GLY A 515 19.17 9.30 3.57
N ILE A 516 19.61 8.08 3.24
CA ILE A 516 18.86 6.85 3.52
C ILE A 516 18.67 6.66 5.04
N MET A 517 19.68 6.96 5.85
CA MET A 517 19.57 6.88 7.31
C MET A 517 18.53 7.87 7.85
N SER A 518 18.60 9.12 7.40
CA SER A 518 17.66 10.17 7.79
C SER A 518 16.23 9.84 7.37
N ALA A 519 16.04 9.30 6.17
CA ALA A 519 14.74 8.80 5.72
C ALA A 519 14.24 7.66 6.60
N SER A 520 15.08 6.65 6.87
CA SER A 520 14.73 5.52 7.73
C SER A 520 14.31 5.94 9.14
N GLU A 521 15.04 6.89 9.73
CA GLU A 521 14.73 7.46 11.05
C GLU A 521 13.42 8.27 11.04
N TYR A 522 13.19 9.07 9.99
CA TYR A 522 11.93 9.78 9.80
C TYR A 522 10.76 8.79 9.75
N TRP A 523 10.87 7.73 8.94
CA TRP A 523 9.83 6.71 8.82
C TRP A 523 9.60 5.95 10.13
N PHE A 524 10.67 5.61 10.85
CA PHE A 524 10.55 5.00 12.18
C PHE A 524 9.75 5.91 13.14
N ARG A 525 10.08 7.20 13.21
CA ARG A 525 9.33 8.16 14.04
C ARG A 525 7.89 8.36 13.56
N LYS A 526 7.66 8.35 12.25
CA LYS A 526 6.33 8.49 11.64
C LYS A 526 5.37 7.40 12.12
N VAL A 527 5.83 6.16 12.28
CA VAL A 527 4.98 5.04 12.78
C VAL A 527 4.27 5.43 14.09
N LYS A 528 4.96 6.13 14.99
CA LYS A 528 4.37 6.57 16.27
C LYS A 528 3.20 7.53 16.09
N ALA A 529 3.28 8.42 15.08
CA ALA A 529 2.27 9.42 14.79
C ALA A 529 1.08 8.86 14.00
N GLU A 530 1.14 7.60 13.56
CA GLU A 530 0.03 7.00 12.84
C GLU A 530 -1.18 6.77 13.76
N PRO A 531 -2.40 6.96 13.24
CA PRO A 531 -3.61 6.69 14.01
C PRO A 531 -3.74 5.19 14.32
N LYS A 532 -4.75 4.84 15.11
CA LYS A 532 -5.16 3.45 15.37
C LYS A 532 -4.04 2.59 15.97
N GLY A 533 -3.32 3.09 16.97
CA GLY A 533 -2.28 2.33 17.69
C GLY A 533 -0.87 2.46 17.12
N GLY A 534 -0.54 3.57 16.44
CA GLY A 534 0.81 3.83 15.94
C GLY A 534 1.89 3.76 17.02
N ASP A 535 1.59 4.20 18.25
CA ASP A 535 2.51 4.12 19.39
C ASP A 535 2.79 2.66 19.83
N ASP A 536 1.78 1.80 19.86
CA ASP A 536 1.93 0.36 20.12
C ASP A 536 2.80 -0.31 19.03
N ARG A 537 2.52 -0.03 17.75
CA ARG A 537 3.31 -0.54 16.61
C ARG A 537 4.75 -0.06 16.69
N HIS A 538 4.97 1.23 16.95
CA HIS A 538 6.31 1.82 17.09
C HIS A 538 7.12 1.14 18.20
N ARG A 539 6.54 0.96 19.39
CA ARG A 539 7.22 0.26 20.50
C ARG A 539 7.51 -1.20 20.16
N PHE A 540 6.57 -1.90 19.54
CA PHE A 540 6.74 -3.29 19.12
C PHE A 540 7.91 -3.44 18.14
N VAL A 541 7.95 -2.61 17.11
CA VAL A 541 8.99 -2.62 16.09
C VAL A 541 10.35 -2.27 16.67
N ASN A 542 10.42 -1.34 17.63
CA ASN A 542 11.66 -1.05 18.33
C ASN A 542 12.22 -2.27 19.05
N VAL A 543 11.36 -3.05 19.72
CA VAL A 543 11.74 -4.29 20.41
C VAL A 543 12.19 -5.34 19.41
N VAL A 544 11.41 -5.59 18.35
CA VAL A 544 11.69 -6.62 17.36
C VAL A 544 12.92 -6.29 16.52
N GLY A 545 13.07 -5.04 16.07
CA GLY A 545 14.24 -4.57 15.32
C GLY A 545 15.53 -4.61 16.13
N SER A 546 15.48 -4.22 17.41
CA SER A 546 16.62 -4.38 18.31
C SER A 546 16.98 -5.85 18.51
N PHE A 547 15.97 -6.71 18.73
CA PHE A 547 16.18 -8.15 18.84
C PHE A 547 16.88 -8.75 17.62
N PHE A 548 16.42 -8.41 16.40
CA PHE A 548 17.06 -8.91 15.18
C PHE A 548 18.48 -8.38 15.00
N ARG A 549 18.72 -7.09 15.29
CA ARG A 549 20.05 -6.49 15.26
C ARG A 549 21.03 -7.27 16.14
N ASP A 550 20.65 -7.49 17.39
CA ASP A 550 21.51 -8.12 18.38
C ASP A 550 21.73 -9.60 17.99
N LYS A 551 20.65 -10.31 17.65
CA LYS A 551 20.71 -11.70 17.20
C LYS A 551 21.61 -11.93 15.99
N LEU A 552 21.49 -11.09 14.95
CA LEU A 552 22.31 -11.20 13.74
C LEU A 552 23.78 -10.86 14.03
N ARG A 553 24.05 -9.87 14.88
CA ARG A 553 25.43 -9.53 15.27
C ARG A 553 26.08 -10.65 16.08
N ASP A 554 25.31 -11.33 16.92
CA ASP A 554 25.82 -12.33 17.85
C ASP A 554 25.86 -13.75 17.29
N ASP A 555 25.13 -14.03 16.19
CA ASP A 555 25.22 -15.31 15.47
C ASP A 555 26.55 -15.43 14.69
N LYS A 556 27.65 -15.67 15.42
CA LYS A 556 29.01 -15.82 14.84
C LYS A 556 29.11 -17.06 13.94
N ARG A 557 28.24 -18.06 14.14
CA ARG A 557 28.13 -19.25 13.28
C ARG A 557 27.36 -18.93 11.99
N MET A 558 26.62 -17.81 11.91
CA MET A 558 25.72 -17.48 10.79
C MET A 558 24.79 -18.65 10.45
N SER A 559 24.17 -19.20 11.48
CA SER A 559 23.25 -20.33 11.38
C SER A 559 21.94 -19.90 10.71
N TYR A 560 21.48 -18.68 10.98
CA TYR A 560 20.24 -18.11 10.43
C TYR A 560 20.49 -16.76 9.74
N PRO A 561 21.10 -16.77 8.54
CA PRO A 561 21.66 -15.56 7.94
C PRO A 561 20.66 -14.47 7.52
N GLY A 562 19.36 -14.74 7.52
CA GLY A 562 18.35 -13.68 7.42
C GLY A 562 17.20 -13.85 8.38
N ALA A 563 17.54 -14.04 9.65
CA ALA A 563 16.67 -13.75 10.78
C ALA A 563 16.44 -12.23 10.97
N ASN A 564 16.12 -11.50 9.90
CA ASN A 564 15.60 -10.12 9.92
C ASN A 564 14.05 -10.08 9.87
N GLY A 565 13.43 -11.26 9.96
CA GLY A 565 12.00 -11.47 10.12
C GLY A 565 11.75 -12.72 10.97
N PHE A 566 10.49 -13.01 11.25
CA PHE A 566 10.06 -14.18 12.01
C PHE A 566 8.89 -14.91 11.34
N SER A 567 8.59 -16.13 11.77
CA SER A 567 7.43 -16.90 11.31
C SER A 567 6.68 -17.60 12.44
N LEU A 568 5.39 -17.80 12.25
CA LEU A 568 4.46 -18.54 13.11
C LEU A 568 3.59 -19.45 12.23
N SER A 569 3.17 -20.60 12.76
CA SER A 569 2.23 -21.49 12.07
C SER A 569 0.82 -20.89 12.05
N VAL A 570 0.07 -21.16 10.99
CA VAL A 570 -1.32 -20.64 10.84
C VAL A 570 -2.21 -21.08 12.00
N ASN A 571 -2.15 -22.35 12.41
CA ASN A 571 -2.93 -22.85 13.55
C ASN A 571 -2.68 -22.07 14.86
N VAL A 572 -1.45 -21.58 15.07
CA VAL A 572 -1.11 -20.80 16.28
C VAL A 572 -1.71 -19.40 16.21
N LEU A 573 -1.88 -18.84 15.01
CA LEU A 573 -2.55 -17.54 14.82
C LEU A 573 -4.05 -17.68 15.05
N GLU A 574 -4.66 -18.76 14.55
CA GLU A 574 -6.08 -19.08 14.77
C GLU A 574 -6.40 -19.26 16.27
N GLU A 575 -5.49 -19.88 17.04
CA GLU A 575 -5.61 -20.02 18.49
C GLU A 575 -5.36 -18.70 19.27
N HIS A 576 -4.71 -17.72 18.65
CA HIS A 576 -4.30 -16.46 19.27
C HIS A 576 -4.65 -15.26 18.39
N GLN A 577 -5.95 -15.11 18.12
CA GLN A 577 -6.50 -14.10 17.21
C GLN A 577 -6.03 -12.67 17.53
N SER A 578 -5.91 -12.29 18.80
CA SER A 578 -5.43 -10.96 19.22
C SER A 578 -4.01 -10.64 18.72
N VAL A 579 -3.14 -11.65 18.65
CA VAL A 579 -1.78 -11.52 18.13
C VAL A 579 -1.82 -11.40 16.62
N ASP A 580 -2.63 -12.21 15.95
CA ASP A 580 -2.77 -12.14 14.48
C ASP A 580 -3.32 -10.78 14.04
N GLU A 581 -4.38 -10.28 14.69
CA GLU A 581 -4.98 -8.97 14.44
C GLU A 581 -3.96 -7.83 14.64
N PHE A 582 -3.14 -7.89 15.68
CA PHE A 582 -2.09 -6.90 15.89
C PHE A 582 -0.99 -6.96 14.84
N LEU A 583 -0.55 -8.16 14.44
CA LEU A 583 0.44 -8.34 13.39
C LEU A 583 -0.09 -7.89 12.04
N ASP A 584 -1.36 -8.16 11.73
CA ASP A 584 -2.03 -7.70 10.52
C ASP A 584 -2.24 -6.19 10.51
N SER A 585 -2.52 -5.59 11.65
CA SER A 585 -2.45 -4.14 11.81
C SER A 585 -1.06 -3.62 11.46
N CYS A 586 0.02 -4.24 11.95
CA CYS A 586 1.37 -3.83 11.57
C CYS A 586 1.62 -3.93 10.06
N VAL A 587 1.11 -4.98 9.40
CA VAL A 587 1.26 -5.17 7.96
C VAL A 587 0.49 -4.11 7.19
N ALA A 588 -0.74 -3.84 7.59
CA ALA A 588 -1.63 -2.95 6.85
C ALA A 588 -1.26 -1.46 6.97
N PHE A 589 -0.46 -1.12 7.98
CA PHE A 589 0.21 0.18 8.12
C PHE A 589 1.63 0.19 7.51
N GLY A 590 2.05 -0.87 6.83
CA GLY A 590 3.35 -0.93 6.14
C GLY A 590 4.57 -1.00 7.09
N VAL A 591 4.33 -1.40 8.33
CA VAL A 591 5.35 -1.55 9.37
C VAL A 591 6.03 -2.91 9.28
N LEU A 592 5.25 -3.94 8.94
CA LEU A 592 5.71 -5.29 8.62
C LEU A 592 5.36 -5.67 7.19
N GLU A 593 6.12 -6.58 6.61
CA GLU A 593 5.81 -7.24 5.34
C GLU A 593 5.41 -8.70 5.61
N LYS A 594 4.18 -9.09 5.23
CA LYS A 594 3.64 -10.45 5.42
C LYS A 594 3.83 -11.29 4.16
N ALA A 595 4.25 -12.53 4.32
CA ALA A 595 4.31 -13.50 3.22
C ALA A 595 3.96 -14.91 3.71
N ARG A 596 3.49 -15.75 2.80
CA ARG A 596 3.37 -17.19 3.07
C ARG A 596 4.75 -17.80 3.24
N HIS A 597 4.85 -18.78 4.13
CA HIS A 597 6.07 -19.51 4.40
C HIS A 597 5.79 -21.01 4.36
N THR A 598 6.54 -21.72 3.50
CA THR A 598 6.60 -23.18 3.49
C THR A 598 7.90 -23.60 4.19
N PRO A 599 7.84 -24.02 5.47
CA PRO A 599 9.02 -24.43 6.21
C PRO A 599 9.68 -25.65 5.55
N LYS A 600 11.00 -25.76 5.67
CA LYS A 600 11.73 -26.96 5.19
C LYS A 600 11.33 -28.24 5.93
N SER A 601 10.87 -28.12 7.17
CA SER A 601 10.40 -29.25 7.97
C SER A 601 8.91 -29.51 7.76
N LYS A 602 8.54 -30.69 7.24
CA LYS A 602 7.13 -31.11 7.06
C LYS A 602 6.29 -31.01 8.34
N SER A 603 6.91 -31.18 9.51
CA SER A 603 6.24 -31.20 10.81
C SER A 603 5.62 -29.87 11.26
N ARG A 604 5.98 -28.74 10.62
CA ARG A 604 5.56 -27.40 11.08
C ARG A 604 4.29 -26.87 10.40
N GLY A 605 3.78 -27.57 9.40
CA GLY A 605 2.60 -27.15 8.64
C GLY A 605 2.81 -25.81 7.89
N GLN A 606 1.69 -25.22 7.44
CA GLN A 606 1.70 -23.91 6.81
C GLN A 606 2.02 -22.82 7.84
N SER A 607 2.83 -21.84 7.44
CA SER A 607 3.24 -20.74 8.30
C SER A 607 3.12 -19.42 7.57
N MET A 608 2.95 -18.35 8.35
CA MET A 608 3.11 -16.98 7.88
C MET A 608 4.44 -16.43 8.38
N LYS A 609 5.08 -15.58 7.59
CA LYS A 609 6.30 -14.89 7.97
C LYS A 609 6.12 -13.38 7.86
N TRP A 610 6.74 -12.67 8.79
CA TRP A 610 6.75 -11.21 8.86
C TRP A 610 8.18 -10.71 8.87
N TYR A 611 8.46 -9.75 8.01
CA TYR A 611 9.72 -9.00 8.02
C TYR A 611 9.46 -7.57 8.46
N LEU A 612 10.46 -6.94 9.05
CA LEU A 612 10.41 -5.49 9.20
C LEU A 612 10.37 -4.84 7.83
N SER A 613 9.54 -3.81 7.67
CA SER A 613 9.52 -3.02 6.44
C SER A 613 10.93 -2.57 6.05
N SER A 614 11.28 -2.74 4.78
CA SER A 614 12.65 -2.53 4.29
C SER A 614 13.20 -1.12 4.58
N ILE A 615 12.33 -0.11 4.71
CA ILE A 615 12.72 1.27 5.05
C ILE A 615 13.22 1.40 6.49
N LEU A 616 12.90 0.47 7.37
CA LEU A 616 13.31 0.48 8.78
C LEU A 616 14.66 -0.23 8.98
N THR A 617 15.15 -0.97 7.99
CA THR A 617 16.38 -1.75 8.15
C THR A 617 17.64 -0.89 8.33
N PRO A 618 17.77 0.31 7.70
CA PRO A 618 18.87 1.22 8.00
C PRO A 618 18.89 1.69 9.46
N TYR A 619 17.74 2.10 10.01
CA TYR A 619 17.61 2.52 11.40
C TYR A 619 18.07 1.42 12.37
N PHE A 620 17.61 0.18 12.17
CA PHE A 620 18.01 -0.96 13.00
C PHE A 620 19.37 -1.55 12.66
N GLN A 621 20.06 -1.07 11.61
CA GLN A 621 21.36 -1.59 11.19
C GLN A 621 21.31 -3.11 10.91
N ILE A 622 20.29 -3.55 10.17
CA ILE A 622 20.11 -4.94 9.74
C ILE A 622 20.07 -5.04 8.21
N PRO A 623 20.41 -6.20 7.60
CA PRO A 623 20.34 -6.36 6.15
C PRO A 623 18.93 -6.14 5.59
N THR A 624 18.84 -5.45 4.46
CA THR A 624 17.58 -5.27 3.71
C THR A 624 17.09 -6.54 3.02
N PRO A 625 17.93 -7.38 2.38
CA PRO A 625 17.42 -8.55 1.68
C PRO A 625 16.72 -9.53 2.63
N HIS A 626 15.48 -9.87 2.33
CA HIS A 626 14.76 -10.93 3.02
C HIS A 626 15.31 -12.29 2.56
N THR A 627 15.86 -13.07 3.48
CA THR A 627 16.30 -14.43 3.15
C THR A 627 15.12 -15.40 3.20
N LYS A 628 15.29 -16.58 2.59
CA LYS A 628 14.24 -17.61 2.54
C LYS A 628 13.79 -18.05 3.94
N GLU A 629 14.71 -18.14 4.89
CA GLU A 629 14.48 -18.69 6.23
C GLU A 629 14.42 -17.58 7.29
N PRO A 630 13.24 -17.25 7.83
CA PRO A 630 13.10 -16.29 8.92
C PRO A 630 13.47 -16.93 10.27
N PHE A 631 13.45 -16.14 11.34
CA PHE A 631 13.47 -16.68 12.69
C PHE A 631 12.19 -17.46 12.98
N TYR A 632 12.34 -18.72 13.34
CA TYR A 632 11.24 -19.60 13.68
C TYR A 632 10.73 -19.36 15.11
N ALA A 633 9.98 -18.27 15.29
CA ALA A 633 9.39 -17.91 16.58
C ALA A 633 8.33 -18.92 17.03
N ASN A 634 8.10 -18.98 18.34
CA ASN A 634 6.88 -19.54 18.91
C ASN A 634 6.02 -18.40 19.47
N ILE A 635 4.79 -18.70 19.88
CA ILE A 635 3.88 -17.67 20.42
C ILE A 635 4.42 -17.03 21.71
N LYS A 636 5.17 -17.75 22.54
CA LYS A 636 5.78 -17.21 23.77
C LYS A 636 6.82 -16.14 23.45
N ASP A 637 7.57 -16.29 22.36
CA ASP A 637 8.53 -15.28 21.90
C ASP A 637 7.80 -13.99 21.49
N VAL A 638 6.73 -14.12 20.71
CA VAL A 638 5.94 -12.97 20.23
C VAL A 638 5.23 -12.27 21.40
N LYS A 639 4.57 -13.03 22.30
CA LYS A 639 3.97 -12.49 23.52
C LYS A 639 5.00 -11.78 24.40
N ARG A 640 6.24 -12.30 24.48
CA ARG A 640 7.34 -11.63 25.20
C ARG A 640 7.72 -10.30 24.56
N TRP A 641 7.77 -10.23 23.22
CA TRP A 641 8.05 -8.97 22.52
C TRP A 641 6.92 -7.95 22.74
N LEU A 642 5.67 -8.37 22.63
CA LEU A 642 4.49 -7.53 22.89
C LEU A 642 4.47 -6.99 24.33
N HIS A 643 4.74 -7.85 25.31
CA HIS A 643 4.84 -7.47 26.71
C HIS A 643 5.98 -6.48 26.96
N ARG A 644 7.18 -6.75 26.41
CA ARG A 644 8.33 -5.83 26.52
C ARG A 644 8.05 -4.48 25.85
N ALA A 645 7.30 -4.49 24.76
CA ALA A 645 6.83 -3.29 24.07
C ALA A 645 5.66 -2.60 24.78
N LYS A 646 5.08 -3.21 25.83
CA LYS A 646 3.90 -2.70 26.53
C LYS A 646 2.75 -2.39 25.57
N VAL A 647 2.45 -3.30 24.64
CA VAL A 647 1.34 -3.16 23.69
C VAL A 647 0.03 -3.24 24.46
N VAL A 648 -0.77 -2.17 24.46
CA VAL A 648 -2.00 -2.07 25.27
C VAL A 648 -3.18 -2.72 24.56
N SER A 649 -3.19 -2.67 23.23
CA SER A 649 -4.27 -3.19 22.38
C SER A 649 -4.59 -4.68 22.57
N ILE A 650 -3.65 -5.48 23.07
CA ILE A 650 -3.82 -6.93 23.30
C ILE A 650 -4.27 -7.26 24.73
N SER A 651 -4.10 -6.34 25.69
CA SER A 651 -4.33 -6.58 27.12
C SER A 651 -5.82 -6.66 27.52
N ARG A 652 -6.75 -6.58 26.57
CA ARG A 652 -8.20 -6.75 26.77
C ARG A 652 -8.71 -8.16 26.47
N GLU A 653 -7.83 -9.18 26.46
CA GLU A 653 -8.30 -10.58 26.45
C GLU A 653 -9.10 -10.84 27.73
N LEU A 654 -10.43 -10.88 27.62
CA LEU A 654 -11.28 -11.51 28.61
C LEU A 654 -10.77 -12.96 28.79
N PRO A 655 -10.68 -13.46 30.05
CA PRO A 655 -10.22 -14.81 30.29
C PRO A 655 -11.07 -15.78 29.48
N SER A 656 -10.43 -16.55 28.61
CA SER A 656 -11.07 -17.58 27.81
C SER A 656 -11.74 -18.59 28.74
N HIS A 657 -13.05 -18.46 28.96
CA HIS A 657 -13.82 -19.58 29.47
C HIS A 657 -13.76 -20.67 28.39
N GLY A 658 -13.18 -21.81 28.77
CA GLY A 658 -12.96 -22.93 27.87
C GLY A 658 -14.27 -23.39 27.25
N ILE A 659 -14.51 -22.98 26.00
CA ILE A 659 -15.51 -23.61 25.15
C ILE A 659 -14.93 -24.99 24.83
N LYS A 660 -15.37 -26.01 25.59
CA LYS A 660 -15.20 -27.40 25.21
C LYS A 660 -15.84 -27.55 23.82
N LYS A 661 -15.02 -27.70 22.78
CA LYS A 661 -15.49 -28.14 21.47
C LYS A 661 -16.19 -29.50 21.68
N ALA A 662 -17.50 -29.53 21.45
CA ALA A 662 -18.23 -30.77 21.32
C ALA A 662 -17.68 -31.51 20.10
N ASN A 663 -17.18 -32.73 20.31
CA ASN A 663 -16.83 -33.64 19.23
C ASN A 663 -18.09 -33.95 18.42
N GLN A 664 -18.23 -33.34 17.24
CA GLN A 664 -19.13 -33.87 16.22
C GLN A 664 -18.38 -34.98 15.47
N SER A 665 -18.77 -36.22 15.78
CA SER A 665 -18.46 -37.40 15.00
C SER A 665 -19.15 -37.29 13.64
N ASN A 666 -18.35 -37.27 12.57
CA ASN A 666 -18.83 -37.50 11.21
C ASN A 666 -19.35 -38.94 11.08
N SER A 667 -20.66 -39.11 10.98
CA SER A 667 -21.27 -40.32 10.41
C SER A 667 -22.67 -40.00 9.90
N SER A 668 -22.74 -39.60 8.63
CA SER A 668 -23.91 -39.83 7.78
C SER A 668 -23.49 -39.58 6.33
N GLN A 669 -22.91 -40.63 5.71
CA GLN A 669 -22.92 -40.76 4.25
C GLN A 669 -24.38 -40.87 3.82
N ILE A 670 -24.78 -39.99 2.90
CA ILE A 670 -26.00 -40.12 2.13
C ILE A 670 -25.63 -41.01 0.93
N GLU A 671 -26.09 -42.26 0.96
CA GLU A 671 -26.12 -43.12 -0.23
C GLU A 671 -27.17 -42.58 -1.20
N LEU A 672 -26.74 -42.29 -2.43
CA LEU A 672 -27.60 -41.98 -3.56
C LEU A 672 -27.68 -43.25 -4.41
N ASP A 673 -28.78 -43.98 -4.29
CA ASP A 673 -29.13 -45.08 -5.19
C ASP A 673 -29.55 -44.50 -6.55
N PHE A 674 -28.83 -44.87 -7.59
CA PHE A 674 -29.22 -44.68 -8.98
C PHE A 674 -30.02 -45.91 -9.43
N LEU A 675 -31.28 -45.70 -9.80
CA LEU A 675 -32.09 -46.69 -10.53
C LEU A 675 -31.67 -46.66 -12.00
N ASP A 676 -31.12 -47.78 -12.47
CA ASP A 676 -30.96 -48.10 -13.89
C ASP A 676 -32.31 -48.59 -14.44
N ASP A 677 -32.91 -47.79 -15.33
CA ASP A 677 -33.92 -48.26 -16.28
C ASP A 677 -33.18 -48.86 -17.49
N THR A 678 -33.38 -50.14 -17.75
CA THR A 678 -33.06 -50.78 -19.04
C THR A 678 -34.35 -51.41 -19.58
N GLU A 679 -34.80 -50.91 -20.73
CA GLU A 679 -35.82 -51.52 -21.57
C GLU A 679 -35.19 -52.52 -22.55
N ASP A 680 -35.91 -53.63 -22.73
CA ASP A 680 -36.14 -54.45 -23.94
C ASP A 680 -34.96 -55.12 -24.69
N ASP A 681 -34.82 -56.44 -24.47
CA ASP A 681 -35.26 -57.53 -25.40
C ASP A 681 -35.07 -58.93 -24.78
#